data_AF-A0A609ILN2-F1
#
_entry.id   AF-A0A609ILN2-F1
#
_cell.length_a   1.000
_cell.length_b   1.000
_cell.length_c   1.000
_cell.angle_alpha   90.00
_cell.angle_beta   90.00
_cell.angle_gamma   90.00
#
_symmetry.space_group_name_H-M   'P 1'
#
loop_
_entity.id
_entity.type
_entity.pdbx_description
1 polymer ?
#
loop_
_entity_poly.entity_id
_entity_poly.type
_entity_poly.pdbx_seq_one_letter_code
_entity_poly.pdbx_strand_id
1 'polypeptide(L)'
;MNQIYSLRYSVIAQGFIAVSEFSRKCVHKSVRRLTLISLLPVSWVFPVECFAGTVNNDLKYQLFRDFAENKGVFRPGAIDIDVYNKQGELVGTLNTAAMPDFSSVNSGSSVATLINPQYIVSVKHNRGYTNVSFGDGENRYNIVDRNNSLSLDFHAPRLDKLVTEVTPTTMTAQGAVAGAYRDKERYPIFYRLGSGTQYIKDQNEQLTRIGGAYSWLTGGTVGSLSSYQNGEMISTSSGLVFDYKLNGAMPIYGEAGDSGSPLFAFDAVQNKWVLVGVLTSGNGPGGRGNNWAVIPLEFIGQKFNEDNDETVMFSSLAGVTLEWNFDNHTGIGTLSQGTTEYAMHGQTRNNLNTGKNLIFMGHDGQIDLKNSVSQGAGSLTFRDDYTVTTTNDSTWIGAGIIVDRAASVTWQVNGVKGDNLHKIGEGTLIVQGTGANEGGLKIGDGKVVLNQQVDSKGLVQAFSSVNIASGRPTVVLTNDRQVNPDTVSWGYRGGSLDVNGNSLTFHQLKAADYGAVLENNADKRATITLDYSLKASDVTLNRWSGTRVGTAGTLYKYDNPYTKTTDYFILKQSTYGYFPTDQSSNATWEFVGHNQGGAQKLVADRFNAAGYLFHGQWKGNLDVENRLPDSVIGSLVMDGSADMLGTFIQENGRLTLQGHPVIHAYNSQSVADKLAASGDSSVLTQPTSFIQEDWENRSFTFGQLSLKNTDFGLSRNAVLNTVIDTDNSSITLGDSRVFIDKKDGDGIAFSLEEGISDAVQNSDRSVFNGSVILKGGSQLRILNSSFSGDITGDMGTSVQLGKNGIWKMNKNSSLDSFSSQAGILSFITDQWQPKTLTINTLNASNLSVYMGISAADSASDQINILNQATGGDNILNLTSLLDQGVVLKKDLILASAPTGTPYNYFSFASLDSGFTVYTPDTQVQENNGRVLWKLKHHADQIEPQVPEESYNATGGDIPSHISPEQSNEGNTVSGNDSINGGHSADSTVPGDNVPDTPSDSN
;
A
#
# COMPACT_ATOMS: atom_id res chain seq x y z
N MET A 1 29.20 45.01 34.99
CA MET A 1 28.99 45.12 36.46
C MET A 1 28.27 43.87 36.92
N ASN A 2 28.60 43.36 38.10
CA ASN A 2 28.28 41.99 38.51
C ASN A 2 26.79 41.79 38.77
N GLN A 3 26.18 40.79 38.12
CA GLN A 3 24.88 40.26 38.56
C GLN A 3 25.15 39.21 39.66
N ILE A 4 24.66 39.48 40.87
CA ILE A 4 24.85 38.58 42.02
C ILE A 4 23.70 37.55 42.00
N TYR A 5 24.07 36.27 41.92
CA TYR A 5 23.13 35.15 41.99
C TYR A 5 23.16 34.53 43.38
N SER A 6 22.01 34.05 43.87
CA SER A 6 21.90 33.29 45.11
C SER A 6 21.60 31.81 44.82
N LEU A 7 22.34 30.89 45.43
CA LEU A 7 22.02 29.46 45.36
C LEU A 7 20.87 29.15 46.31
N ARG A 8 19.81 28.51 45.81
CA ARG A 8 18.65 28.09 46.62
C ARG A 8 18.25 26.66 46.29
N TYR A 9 17.94 25.89 47.32
CA TYR A 9 17.53 24.49 47.18
C TYR A 9 16.13 24.40 46.56
N SER A 10 16.03 23.71 45.42
CA SER A 10 14.77 23.38 44.75
C SER A 10 14.39 21.95 45.08
N VAL A 11 13.17 21.77 45.62
CA VAL A 11 12.64 20.43 45.96
C VAL A 11 12.30 19.63 44.70
N ILE A 12 11.91 20.30 43.61
CA ILE A 12 11.59 19.67 42.32
C ILE A 12 12.85 19.16 41.62
N ALA A 13 13.97 19.90 41.74
CA ALA A 13 15.26 19.53 41.14
C ALA A 13 16.22 18.80 42.12
N GLN A 14 15.77 18.52 43.35
CA GLN A 14 16.55 17.93 44.45
C GLN A 14 17.97 18.50 44.64
N GLY A 15 18.15 19.80 44.41
CA GLY A 15 19.48 20.41 44.39
C GLY A 15 19.46 21.94 44.49
N PHE A 16 20.63 22.54 44.73
CA PHE A 16 20.79 23.99 44.75
C PHE A 16 20.89 24.56 43.33
N ILE A 17 19.98 25.47 43.00
CA ILE A 17 19.94 26.19 41.72
C ILE A 17 20.27 27.67 41.93
N ALA A 18 20.98 28.27 40.97
CA ALA A 18 21.28 29.70 40.99
C ALA A 18 20.05 30.50 40.55
N VAL A 19 19.54 31.37 41.42
CA VAL A 19 18.39 32.24 41.16
C VAL A 19 18.73 33.69 41.47
N SER A 20 18.03 34.61 40.80
CA SER A 20 18.13 36.05 41.09
C SER A 20 17.87 36.31 42.58
N GLU A 21 18.67 37.17 43.19
CA GLU A 21 18.56 37.53 44.61
C GLU A 21 17.16 38.09 44.99
N PHE A 22 16.45 38.68 44.02
CA PHE A 22 15.12 39.25 44.19
C PHE A 22 13.99 38.21 44.26
N SER A 23 14.24 36.93 43.97
CA SER A 23 13.23 35.86 44.08
C SER A 23 12.78 35.67 45.53
N ARG A 24 11.50 35.93 45.84
CA ARG A 24 10.92 35.73 47.19
C ARG A 24 10.01 34.51 47.23
N LYS A 25 9.96 33.86 48.40
CA LYS A 25 9.21 32.62 48.65
C LYS A 25 7.73 32.94 48.95
N CYS A 26 6.82 32.57 48.05
CA CYS A 26 5.39 32.59 48.36
C CYS A 26 5.07 31.54 49.45
N VAL A 27 4.40 31.97 50.52
CA VAL A 27 3.94 31.10 51.61
C VAL A 27 2.48 31.42 51.89
N HIS A 28 1.56 30.64 51.35
CA HIS A 28 0.16 30.68 51.78
C HIS A 28 0.01 29.91 53.09
N LYS A 29 -0.21 30.63 54.20
CA LYS A 29 -0.70 30.07 55.46
C LYS A 29 -2.21 30.24 55.55
N SER A 30 -2.90 29.16 55.90
CA SER A 30 -4.34 29.16 56.18
C SER A 30 -4.67 29.81 57.52
N VAL A 31 -5.71 30.65 57.58
CA VAL A 31 -6.35 31.10 58.83
C VAL A 31 -7.88 31.03 58.66
N ARG A 32 -8.61 30.76 59.76
CA ARG A 32 -10.02 30.36 59.81
C ARG A 32 -10.85 31.36 60.64
N ARG A 33 -12.19 31.39 60.41
CA ARG A 33 -13.29 31.99 61.23
C ARG A 33 -13.49 33.53 61.12
N LEU A 34 -14.71 34.09 61.20
CA LEU A 34 -16.11 33.58 61.18
C LEU A 34 -17.09 34.78 61.02
N THR A 35 -18.19 34.70 60.25
CA THR A 35 -19.58 35.10 60.66
C THR A 35 -20.67 34.99 59.56
N LEU A 36 -21.85 34.50 59.99
CA LEU A 36 -23.24 34.86 59.56
C LEU A 36 -23.77 34.65 58.11
N ILE A 37 -24.18 33.40 57.87
CA ILE A 37 -25.46 32.91 57.29
C ILE A 37 -26.45 33.93 56.65
N SER A 38 -26.71 33.76 55.34
CA SER A 38 -28.07 33.70 54.74
C SER A 38 -28.03 32.93 53.39
N LEU A 39 -29.15 32.34 52.95
CA LEU A 39 -29.18 31.28 51.93
C LEU A 39 -29.22 31.75 50.47
N LEU A 40 -28.42 31.10 49.61
CA LEU A 40 -28.63 30.93 48.16
C LEU A 40 -28.06 29.54 47.74
N PRO A 41 -28.64 28.85 46.73
CA PRO A 41 -28.34 27.44 46.47
C PRO A 41 -26.98 27.21 45.78
N VAL A 42 -26.22 26.24 46.29
CA VAL A 42 -24.91 25.86 45.74
C VAL A 42 -25.09 24.99 44.50
N SER A 43 -24.78 25.53 43.33
CA SER A 43 -24.48 24.72 42.15
C SER A 43 -23.07 24.15 42.30
N TRP A 44 -22.96 22.83 42.42
CA TRP A 44 -21.67 22.15 42.54
C TRP A 44 -20.95 22.17 41.18
N VAL A 45 -19.80 22.82 41.11
CA VAL A 45 -18.85 22.66 40.01
C VAL A 45 -18.11 21.35 40.23
N PHE A 46 -18.60 20.27 39.62
CA PHE A 46 -17.84 19.02 39.50
C PHE A 46 -16.74 19.19 38.42
N PRO A 47 -15.55 18.58 38.60
CA PRO A 47 -14.60 18.44 37.51
C PRO A 47 -15.22 17.60 36.39
N VAL A 48 -15.14 18.09 35.15
CA VAL A 48 -15.71 17.38 33.99
C VAL A 48 -14.78 16.24 33.60
N GLU A 49 -15.19 15.01 33.89
CA GLU A 49 -14.52 13.80 33.42
C GLU A 49 -14.91 13.53 31.95
N CYS A 50 -13.95 13.11 31.12
CA CYS A 50 -14.11 12.91 29.66
C CYS A 50 -14.03 11.41 29.30
N PHE A 51 -14.86 10.90 28.38
CA PHE A 51 -15.25 9.48 28.14
C PHE A 51 -15.30 9.12 26.59
N ALA A 52 -15.09 7.87 26.11
CA ALA A 52 -15.24 7.36 24.69
C ALA A 52 -16.02 6.06 24.71
N GLY A 53 -16.70 5.80 23.60
CA GLY A 53 -16.55 4.51 22.92
C GLY A 53 -16.57 3.32 23.86
N THR A 54 -17.72 3.05 24.49
CA THR A 54 -17.88 1.82 25.26
C THR A 54 -18.24 0.72 24.27
N VAL A 55 -17.41 -0.33 24.22
CA VAL A 55 -17.66 -1.58 23.50
C VAL A 55 -17.87 -2.73 24.48
N ASN A 56 -18.46 -3.84 24.04
CA ASN A 56 -18.50 -5.06 24.85
C ASN A 56 -17.10 -5.67 25.03
N ASN A 57 -16.94 -6.56 26.01
CA ASN A 57 -15.70 -7.31 26.23
C ASN A 57 -15.71 -8.73 25.62
N ASP A 58 -16.79 -9.17 24.99
CA ASP A 58 -16.90 -10.46 24.30
C ASP A 58 -16.10 -10.49 22.98
N LEU A 59 -16.04 -9.36 22.26
CA LEU A 59 -15.27 -9.19 21.04
C LEU A 59 -13.81 -8.83 21.32
N LYS A 60 -12.91 -9.20 20.38
CA LYS A 60 -11.50 -8.77 20.36
C LYS A 60 -11.42 -7.26 20.10
N TYR A 61 -10.74 -6.51 20.98
CA TYR A 61 -10.69 -5.05 20.90
C TYR A 61 -10.07 -4.54 19.59
N GLN A 62 -9.14 -5.29 19.01
CA GLN A 62 -8.50 -5.01 17.72
C GLN A 62 -9.52 -4.84 16.58
N LEU A 63 -10.65 -5.55 16.59
CA LEU A 63 -11.69 -5.43 15.55
C LEU A 63 -12.24 -4.01 15.46
N PHE A 64 -12.52 -3.36 16.59
CA PHE A 64 -13.03 -1.98 16.63
C PHE A 64 -11.96 -0.94 16.26
N ARG A 65 -10.67 -1.29 16.33
CA ARG A 65 -9.54 -0.47 15.89
C ARG A 65 -9.41 -0.53 14.37
N ASP A 66 -9.31 -1.74 13.81
CA ASP A 66 -9.18 -1.97 12.37
C ASP A 66 -10.42 -1.46 11.59
N PHE A 67 -11.62 -1.67 12.12
CA PHE A 67 -12.85 -1.11 11.58
C PHE A 67 -12.80 0.43 11.46
N ALA A 68 -12.29 1.11 12.49
CA ALA A 68 -12.28 2.56 12.55
C ALA A 68 -11.22 3.21 11.64
N GLU A 69 -10.15 2.49 11.31
CA GLU A 69 -9.07 2.95 10.44
C GLU A 69 -9.14 2.37 9.02
N ASN A 70 -10.19 1.59 8.70
CA ASN A 70 -10.33 0.84 7.45
C ASN A 70 -9.12 -0.10 7.15
N LYS A 71 -8.59 -0.73 8.20
CA LYS A 71 -7.40 -1.60 8.16
C LYS A 71 -7.77 -3.09 8.29
N GLY A 72 -6.80 -3.98 8.10
CA GLY A 72 -7.03 -5.43 8.14
C GLY A 72 -8.12 -5.91 7.17
N VAL A 73 -9.11 -6.63 7.70
CA VAL A 73 -10.30 -7.10 6.94
C VAL A 73 -11.32 -6.00 6.63
N PHE A 74 -11.21 -4.81 7.24
CA PHE A 74 -12.18 -3.71 7.12
C PHE A 74 -11.77 -2.65 6.08
N ARG A 75 -10.95 -3.03 5.09
CA ARG A 75 -10.62 -2.17 3.94
C ARG A 75 -11.89 -1.74 3.18
N PRO A 76 -11.96 -0.53 2.60
CA PRO A 76 -13.17 -0.06 1.93
C PRO A 76 -13.54 -0.98 0.76
N GLY A 77 -14.82 -1.29 0.62
CA GLY A 77 -15.31 -2.25 -0.39
C GLY A 77 -15.36 -3.72 0.06
N ALA A 78 -14.77 -4.09 1.21
CA ALA A 78 -14.90 -5.44 1.76
C ALA A 78 -16.37 -5.75 2.17
N ILE A 79 -16.85 -6.96 1.89
CA ILE A 79 -18.21 -7.43 2.21
C ILE A 79 -18.12 -8.84 2.84
N ASP A 80 -19.21 -9.29 3.45
CA ASP A 80 -19.33 -10.61 4.09
C ASP A 80 -18.27 -10.84 5.18
N ILE A 81 -17.98 -9.80 5.96
CA ILE A 81 -17.01 -9.84 7.06
C ILE A 81 -17.65 -10.52 8.27
N ASP A 82 -17.30 -11.78 8.51
CA ASP A 82 -17.71 -12.52 9.70
C ASP A 82 -17.03 -11.99 10.98
N VAL A 83 -17.82 -11.78 12.03
CA VAL A 83 -17.38 -11.28 13.34
C VAL A 83 -17.50 -12.39 14.37
N TYR A 84 -16.36 -12.83 14.89
CA TYR A 84 -16.27 -13.88 15.92
C TYR A 84 -15.95 -13.30 17.30
N ASN A 85 -16.55 -13.85 18.35
CA ASN A 85 -16.18 -13.53 19.74
C ASN A 85 -14.84 -14.17 20.14
N LYS A 86 -14.37 -13.87 21.36
CA LYS A 86 -13.12 -14.41 21.92
C LYS A 86 -13.11 -15.94 22.08
N GLN A 87 -14.27 -16.58 22.06
CA GLN A 87 -14.46 -18.03 22.12
C GLN A 87 -14.48 -18.69 20.73
N GLY A 88 -14.46 -17.90 19.65
CA GLY A 88 -14.51 -18.38 18.26
C GLY A 88 -15.93 -18.60 17.72
N GLU A 89 -16.96 -18.12 18.41
CA GLU A 89 -18.36 -18.23 17.99
C GLU A 89 -18.74 -17.02 17.13
N LEU A 90 -19.45 -17.27 16.02
CA LEU A 90 -19.94 -16.21 15.12
C LEU A 90 -21.05 -15.40 15.81
N VAL A 91 -20.85 -14.09 16.02
CA VAL A 91 -21.89 -13.20 16.57
C VAL A 91 -22.74 -12.51 15.49
N GLY A 92 -22.20 -12.43 14.27
CA GLY A 92 -22.87 -11.86 13.09
C GLY A 92 -21.89 -11.54 11.97
N THR A 93 -22.42 -11.13 10.82
CA THR A 93 -21.66 -10.84 9.60
C THR A 93 -21.99 -9.44 9.11
N LEU A 94 -21.00 -8.68 8.65
CA LEU A 94 -21.20 -7.39 7.98
C LEU A 94 -21.44 -7.61 6.47
N ASN A 95 -22.67 -7.98 6.12
CA ASN A 95 -23.07 -8.36 4.76
C ASN A 95 -24.13 -7.45 4.10
N THR A 96 -24.72 -6.52 4.85
CA THR A 96 -25.79 -5.63 4.34
C THR A 96 -25.31 -4.67 3.26
N ALA A 97 -24.06 -4.24 3.34
CA ALA A 97 -23.40 -3.36 2.38
C ALA A 97 -21.88 -3.52 2.51
N ALA A 98 -21.15 -3.30 1.43
CA ALA A 98 -19.70 -3.25 1.45
C ALA A 98 -19.20 -2.13 2.40
N MET A 99 -18.08 -2.37 3.07
CA MET A 99 -17.47 -1.49 4.08
C MET A 99 -17.22 -0.07 3.51
N PRO A 100 -17.69 1.00 4.18
CA PRO A 100 -17.48 2.36 3.72
C PRO A 100 -16.02 2.81 3.82
N ASP A 101 -15.71 3.86 3.08
CA ASP A 101 -14.49 4.63 3.21
C ASP A 101 -14.67 5.75 4.25
N PHE A 102 -13.98 5.65 5.38
CA PHE A 102 -14.00 6.65 6.45
C PHE A 102 -12.94 7.76 6.28
N SER A 103 -12.16 7.78 5.19
CA SER A 103 -11.07 8.76 5.00
C SER A 103 -11.53 10.24 5.02
N SER A 104 -12.79 10.51 4.69
CA SER A 104 -13.43 11.84 4.84
C SER A 104 -13.49 12.34 6.30
N VAL A 105 -13.31 11.47 7.28
CA VAL A 105 -13.34 11.79 8.71
C VAL A 105 -11.95 12.27 9.14
N ASN A 106 -11.90 13.27 10.04
CA ASN A 106 -10.63 13.78 10.55
C ASN A 106 -9.78 12.66 11.19
N SER A 107 -8.53 12.53 10.75
CA SER A 107 -7.55 11.61 11.33
C SER A 107 -7.14 12.04 12.74
N GLY A 108 -6.81 11.06 13.59
CA GLY A 108 -6.47 11.25 15.00
C GLY A 108 -7.69 11.45 15.91
N SER A 109 -8.46 12.53 15.74
CA SER A 109 -9.54 12.89 16.68
C SER A 109 -10.96 12.53 16.22
N SER A 110 -11.20 12.46 14.91
CA SER A 110 -12.52 12.15 14.29
C SER A 110 -13.72 12.90 14.87
N VAL A 111 -13.50 14.13 15.37
CA VAL A 111 -14.56 15.03 15.82
C VAL A 111 -15.23 15.79 14.67
N ALA A 112 -14.75 15.63 13.44
CA ALA A 112 -15.22 16.37 12.27
C ALA A 112 -15.14 15.51 10.99
N THR A 113 -16.02 15.76 10.02
CA THR A 113 -16.10 15.01 8.74
C THR A 113 -16.24 15.96 7.56
N LEU A 114 -15.50 15.72 6.47
CA LEU A 114 -15.49 16.51 5.24
C LEU A 114 -16.74 16.22 4.39
N ILE A 115 -17.51 17.25 4.04
CA ILE A 115 -18.76 17.14 3.24
C ILE A 115 -18.72 17.95 1.93
N ASN A 116 -17.74 18.83 1.80
CA ASN A 116 -17.37 19.59 0.61
C ASN A 116 -15.84 19.76 0.67
N PRO A 117 -15.11 19.89 -0.45
CA PRO A 117 -13.65 19.98 -0.40
C PRO A 117 -13.08 21.10 0.47
N GLN A 118 -13.89 22.11 0.85
CA GLN A 118 -13.49 23.18 1.76
C GLN A 118 -14.28 23.25 3.08
N TYR A 119 -15.21 22.32 3.35
CA TYR A 119 -16.05 22.39 4.56
C TYR A 119 -16.19 21.03 5.25
N ILE A 120 -16.00 21.09 6.57
CA ILE A 120 -16.24 19.99 7.51
C ILE A 120 -17.55 20.22 8.27
N VAL A 121 -18.08 19.17 8.89
CA VAL A 121 -19.20 19.25 9.86
C VAL A 121 -18.82 18.64 11.20
N SER A 122 -19.37 19.20 12.27
CA SER A 122 -19.20 18.77 13.66
C SER A 122 -20.25 19.47 14.54
N VAL A 123 -20.15 19.36 15.87
CA VAL A 123 -21.04 20.02 16.85
C VAL A 123 -20.46 21.34 17.36
N LYS A 124 -21.30 22.38 17.51
CA LYS A 124 -20.81 23.74 17.84
C LYS A 124 -20.22 23.87 19.25
N HIS A 125 -20.52 22.94 20.16
CA HIS A 125 -19.88 22.92 21.47
C HIS A 125 -18.40 22.48 21.42
N ASN A 126 -17.94 21.83 20.34
CA ASN A 126 -16.52 21.59 20.08
C ASN A 126 -15.83 22.91 19.66
N ARG A 127 -15.45 23.72 20.66
CA ARG A 127 -14.83 25.05 20.45
C ARG A 127 -13.30 25.04 20.41
N GLY A 128 -12.66 23.98 20.92
CA GLY A 128 -11.21 23.94 21.12
C GLY A 128 -10.37 23.68 19.86
N TYR A 129 -10.85 22.83 18.95
CA TYR A 129 -10.10 22.46 17.75
C TYR A 129 -10.14 23.58 16.70
N THR A 130 -8.97 23.93 16.15
CA THR A 130 -8.78 25.02 15.17
C THR A 130 -8.27 24.54 13.83
N ASN A 131 -7.96 23.25 13.71
CA ASN A 131 -7.40 22.61 12.54
C ASN A 131 -7.77 21.13 12.54
N VAL A 132 -7.70 20.51 11.36
CA VAL A 132 -7.95 19.09 11.11
C VAL A 132 -6.92 18.54 10.12
N SER A 133 -6.73 17.23 10.18
CA SER A 133 -5.96 16.43 9.22
C SER A 133 -6.84 15.30 8.68
N PHE A 134 -6.48 14.73 7.53
CA PHE A 134 -7.16 13.62 6.86
C PHE A 134 -6.16 12.54 6.45
N GLY A 135 -6.63 11.36 6.02
CA GLY A 135 -5.75 10.27 5.57
C GLY A 135 -4.72 9.86 6.63
N ASP A 136 -3.44 9.79 6.22
CA ASP A 136 -2.25 9.51 7.04
C ASP A 136 -2.00 10.53 8.19
N GLY A 137 -2.56 11.73 8.09
CA GLY A 137 -2.29 12.83 9.03
C GLY A 137 -1.09 13.72 8.71
N GLU A 138 -0.32 13.46 7.64
CA GLU A 138 0.80 14.30 7.18
C GLU A 138 0.34 15.57 6.41
N ASN A 139 -0.78 16.14 6.86
CA ASN A 139 -1.43 17.29 6.26
C ASN A 139 -2.17 18.09 7.35
N ARG A 140 -2.55 19.34 7.04
CA ARG A 140 -3.22 20.22 8.00
C ARG A 140 -4.04 21.29 7.29
N TYR A 141 -5.30 21.40 7.70
CA TYR A 141 -6.27 22.39 7.24
C TYR A 141 -6.77 23.19 8.43
N ASN A 142 -6.69 24.52 8.38
CA ASN A 142 -7.06 25.39 9.48
C ASN A 142 -8.48 25.95 9.28
N ILE A 143 -9.22 26.09 10.37
CA ILE A 143 -10.58 26.64 10.35
C ILE A 143 -10.51 28.17 10.23
N VAL A 144 -11.12 28.73 9.19
CA VAL A 144 -11.21 30.18 8.96
C VAL A 144 -12.54 30.77 9.41
N ASP A 145 -13.62 29.99 9.35
CA ASP A 145 -14.90 30.27 10.03
C ASP A 145 -15.42 28.98 10.65
N ARG A 146 -16.02 29.07 11.85
CA ARG A 146 -16.68 27.91 12.47
C ARG A 146 -18.07 27.65 11.91
N ASN A 147 -18.76 28.66 11.36
CA ASN A 147 -20.13 28.52 10.84
C ASN A 147 -21.07 27.81 11.82
N ASN A 148 -21.25 28.38 13.01
CA ASN A 148 -22.09 27.80 14.05
C ASN A 148 -23.60 27.99 13.74
N SER A 149 -24.39 26.92 13.82
CA SER A 149 -25.84 27.02 13.79
C SER A 149 -26.36 27.76 15.03
N LEU A 150 -27.36 28.62 14.85
CA LEU A 150 -27.98 29.38 15.94
C LEU A 150 -28.83 28.46 16.83
N SER A 151 -29.69 27.63 16.23
CA SER A 151 -30.67 26.78 16.91
C SER A 151 -30.15 25.37 17.24
N LEU A 152 -29.40 24.73 16.34
CA LEU A 152 -28.96 23.33 16.48
C LEU A 152 -27.54 23.24 17.08
N ASP A 153 -27.20 22.18 17.81
CA ASP A 153 -25.81 21.94 18.28
C ASP A 153 -24.93 21.41 17.14
N PHE A 154 -24.73 22.25 16.14
CA PHE A 154 -24.14 21.88 14.86
C PHE A 154 -23.32 23.06 14.30
N HIS A 155 -22.26 22.76 13.58
CA HIS A 155 -21.54 23.75 12.79
C HIS A 155 -20.93 23.15 11.51
N ALA A 156 -20.67 24.00 10.52
CA ALA A 156 -20.09 23.60 9.24
C ALA A 156 -18.81 24.40 8.88
N PRO A 157 -17.69 24.23 9.64
CA PRO A 157 -16.52 25.07 9.49
C PRO A 157 -15.93 25.10 8.07
N ARG A 158 -15.57 26.30 7.62
CA ARG A 158 -14.81 26.55 6.38
C ARG A 158 -13.31 26.40 6.66
N LEU A 159 -12.60 25.76 5.73
CA LEU A 159 -11.15 25.53 5.77
C LEU A 159 -10.40 26.62 4.98
N ASP A 160 -9.12 26.82 5.32
CA ASP A 160 -8.20 27.74 4.63
C ASP A 160 -7.82 27.29 3.21
N LYS A 161 -7.74 25.98 2.98
CA LYS A 161 -7.37 25.34 1.71
C LYS A 161 -8.36 24.23 1.32
N LEU A 162 -8.40 23.90 0.04
CA LEU A 162 -9.14 22.73 -0.49
C LEU A 162 -8.44 21.43 -0.05
N VAL A 163 -9.17 20.45 0.49
CA VAL A 163 -8.62 19.16 0.89
C VAL A 163 -8.25 18.32 -0.34
N THR A 164 -7.06 17.71 -0.31
CA THR A 164 -6.48 17.00 -1.46
C THR A 164 -6.43 15.49 -1.27
N GLU A 165 -6.26 15.01 -0.04
CA GLU A 165 -5.95 13.60 0.29
C GLU A 165 -7.16 12.68 0.20
N VAL A 166 -8.37 13.24 0.33
CA VAL A 166 -9.60 12.45 0.50
C VAL A 166 -10.76 13.10 -0.25
N THR A 167 -11.76 12.28 -0.60
CA THR A 167 -13.04 12.78 -1.12
C THR A 167 -13.96 13.18 0.03
N PRO A 168 -14.76 14.25 -0.11
CA PRO A 168 -15.83 14.52 0.85
C PRO A 168 -16.89 13.42 0.82
N THR A 169 -17.46 13.10 1.97
CA THR A 169 -18.55 12.12 2.04
C THR A 169 -19.86 12.71 1.53
N THR A 170 -20.71 11.86 0.95
CA THR A 170 -22.07 12.28 0.58
C THR A 170 -22.94 12.41 1.84
N MET A 171 -23.72 13.47 1.92
CA MET A 171 -24.70 13.67 3.01
C MET A 171 -26.01 12.92 2.75
N THR A 172 -26.79 12.68 3.80
CA THR A 172 -28.19 12.22 3.68
C THR A 172 -28.98 13.07 2.69
N ALA A 173 -29.72 12.42 1.78
CA ALA A 173 -30.60 13.11 0.83
C ALA A 173 -31.92 13.60 1.47
N GLN A 174 -32.26 13.15 2.68
CA GLN A 174 -33.50 13.53 3.36
C GLN A 174 -33.30 14.67 4.37
N GLY A 175 -32.13 14.78 5.00
CA GLY A 175 -31.94 15.72 6.11
C GLY A 175 -32.90 15.44 7.27
N ALA A 176 -33.44 16.50 7.88
CA ALA A 176 -34.22 16.46 9.12
C ALA A 176 -35.68 15.97 8.95
N VAL A 177 -35.89 14.79 8.35
CA VAL A 177 -37.23 14.18 8.19
C VAL A 177 -37.54 13.26 9.37
N ALA A 178 -38.61 13.58 10.11
CA ALA A 178 -39.04 12.83 11.28
C ALA A 178 -39.37 11.36 10.94
N GLY A 179 -38.65 10.42 11.56
CA GLY A 179 -38.83 8.98 11.41
C GLY A 179 -38.07 8.33 10.25
N ALA A 180 -37.41 9.10 9.37
CA ALA A 180 -36.73 8.56 8.19
C ALA A 180 -35.70 7.46 8.53
N TYR A 181 -34.85 7.70 9.53
CA TYR A 181 -33.76 6.79 9.93
C TYR A 181 -34.22 5.58 10.78
N ARG A 182 -35.54 5.36 10.88
CA ARG A 182 -36.15 4.14 11.42
C ARG A 182 -36.53 3.14 10.31
N ASP A 183 -36.66 3.60 9.07
CA ASP A 183 -36.95 2.77 7.91
C ASP A 183 -35.73 1.88 7.58
N LYS A 184 -35.89 0.57 7.78
CA LYS A 184 -34.86 -0.43 7.50
C LYS A 184 -34.84 -0.88 6.04
N GLU A 185 -35.87 -0.61 5.25
CA GLU A 185 -35.83 -0.88 3.80
C GLU A 185 -34.92 0.14 3.11
N ARG A 186 -34.98 1.40 3.54
CA ARG A 186 -34.06 2.45 3.05
C ARG A 186 -32.72 2.48 3.77
N TYR A 187 -32.69 2.39 5.10
CA TYR A 187 -31.48 2.47 5.92
C TYR A 187 -31.28 1.19 6.75
N PRO A 188 -30.85 0.10 6.11
CA PRO A 188 -30.76 -1.21 6.77
C PRO A 188 -29.61 -1.29 7.80
N ILE A 189 -28.58 -0.45 7.70
CA ILE A 189 -27.38 -0.50 8.56
C ILE A 189 -26.78 0.89 8.82
N PHE A 190 -26.24 1.09 10.03
CA PHE A 190 -25.62 2.33 10.49
C PHE A 190 -24.27 2.05 11.15
N TYR A 191 -23.23 2.80 10.76
CA TYR A 191 -21.87 2.71 11.28
C TYR A 191 -21.41 4.05 11.87
N ARG A 192 -20.52 4.01 12.87
CA ARG A 192 -19.82 5.19 13.41
C ARG A 192 -18.38 4.88 13.80
N LEU A 193 -17.60 5.94 13.96
CA LEU A 193 -16.26 5.93 14.56
C LEU A 193 -16.06 7.21 15.39
N GLY A 194 -15.10 7.20 16.33
CA GLY A 194 -14.74 8.35 17.16
C GLY A 194 -13.61 8.06 18.15
N SER A 195 -13.17 9.08 18.91
CA SER A 195 -12.00 8.98 19.81
C SER A 195 -12.15 9.68 21.17
N GLY A 196 -13.25 9.52 21.91
CA GLY A 196 -13.23 9.87 23.34
C GLY A 196 -12.23 9.05 24.22
N THR A 197 -12.42 9.03 25.55
CA THR A 197 -11.73 8.17 26.57
C THR A 197 -12.22 6.70 26.64
N GLN A 198 -11.48 5.76 26.05
CA GLN A 198 -12.00 4.45 25.64
C GLN A 198 -12.38 3.48 26.78
N TYR A 199 -13.45 2.69 26.62
CA TYR A 199 -13.96 1.71 27.60
C TYR A 199 -14.26 0.32 27.02
N ILE A 200 -14.14 -0.70 27.87
CA ILE A 200 -14.85 -1.99 27.68
C ILE A 200 -15.90 -2.16 28.80
N LYS A 201 -17.07 -2.72 28.46
CA LYS A 201 -18.17 -3.05 29.38
C LYS A 201 -18.34 -4.57 29.43
N ASP A 202 -18.49 -5.12 30.64
CA ASP A 202 -18.80 -6.54 30.85
C ASP A 202 -20.31 -6.83 30.89
N GLN A 203 -20.68 -8.11 30.88
CA GLN A 203 -22.08 -8.56 30.96
C GLN A 203 -22.78 -8.19 32.29
N ASN A 204 -22.04 -7.79 33.32
CA ASN A 204 -22.54 -7.27 34.61
C ASN A 204 -22.59 -5.72 34.64
N GLU A 205 -22.50 -5.10 33.46
CA GLU A 205 -22.44 -3.66 33.23
C GLU A 205 -21.24 -2.92 33.85
N GLN A 206 -20.21 -3.64 34.30
CA GLN A 206 -18.99 -3.04 34.84
C GLN A 206 -18.13 -2.43 33.73
N LEU A 207 -17.66 -1.20 33.96
CA LEU A 207 -16.85 -0.44 33.01
C LEU A 207 -15.37 -0.48 33.39
N THR A 208 -14.53 -0.95 32.46
CA THR A 208 -13.07 -0.84 32.57
C THR A 208 -12.57 0.25 31.61
N ARG A 209 -12.10 1.36 32.17
CA ARG A 209 -11.52 2.49 31.40
C ARG A 209 -10.17 2.07 30.82
N ILE A 210 -10.06 1.99 29.50
CA ILE A 210 -8.82 1.68 28.78
C ILE A 210 -8.00 2.95 28.50
N GLY A 211 -8.57 3.92 27.78
CA GLY A 211 -7.85 5.06 27.19
C GLY A 211 -8.25 6.43 27.73
N GLY A 212 -7.62 7.48 27.20
CA GLY A 212 -8.05 8.89 27.34
C GLY A 212 -8.63 9.43 26.04
N ALA A 213 -9.25 10.62 26.08
CA ALA A 213 -9.80 11.24 24.88
C ALA A 213 -8.71 11.63 23.89
N TYR A 214 -9.07 11.59 22.61
CA TYR A 214 -8.27 11.90 21.43
C TYR A 214 -6.96 11.10 21.38
N SER A 215 -6.98 9.87 21.90
CA SER A 215 -5.82 8.98 21.97
C SER A 215 -5.76 7.94 20.85
N TRP A 216 -6.90 7.38 20.43
CA TRP A 216 -7.05 6.51 19.25
C TRP A 216 -8.53 6.32 18.89
N LEU A 217 -8.79 5.76 17.71
CA LEU A 217 -10.12 5.57 17.14
C LEU A 217 -10.75 4.23 17.51
N THR A 218 -12.06 4.23 17.76
CA THR A 218 -12.89 3.03 17.80
C THR A 218 -14.18 3.25 17.00
N GLY A 219 -14.62 2.20 16.33
CA GLY A 219 -15.78 2.22 15.45
C GLY A 219 -16.49 0.89 15.39
N GLY A 220 -17.74 0.93 14.93
CA GLY A 220 -18.61 -0.23 14.88
C GLY A 220 -20.04 0.14 14.48
N THR A 221 -20.95 -0.77 14.79
CA THR A 221 -22.36 -0.73 14.37
C THR A 221 -23.27 -0.08 15.41
N VAL A 222 -24.35 0.53 14.93
CA VAL A 222 -25.40 1.18 15.74
C VAL A 222 -26.78 0.76 15.19
N GLY A 223 -27.76 0.57 16.08
CA GLY A 223 -29.13 0.24 15.68
C GLY A 223 -29.88 1.39 15.00
N SER A 224 -30.98 1.08 14.30
CA SER A 224 -31.86 2.07 13.68
C SER A 224 -32.33 3.13 14.68
N LEU A 225 -32.56 4.36 14.20
CA LEU A 225 -32.74 5.53 15.05
C LEU A 225 -34.15 6.10 14.98
N SER A 226 -34.64 6.57 16.13
CA SER A 226 -35.89 7.32 16.22
C SER A 226 -35.61 8.83 16.21
N SER A 227 -36.54 9.62 15.67
CA SER A 227 -36.40 11.09 15.60
C SER A 227 -37.14 11.79 16.72
N TYR A 228 -36.59 12.92 17.16
CA TYR A 228 -37.26 13.92 17.98
C TYR A 228 -36.93 15.34 17.46
N GLN A 229 -37.43 16.37 18.14
CA GLN A 229 -37.23 17.78 17.71
C GLN A 229 -37.56 17.99 16.22
N ASN A 230 -38.77 17.56 15.82
CA ASN A 230 -39.29 17.63 14.45
C ASN A 230 -38.44 16.94 13.36
N GLY A 231 -37.47 16.10 13.73
CA GLY A 231 -36.56 15.44 12.78
C GLY A 231 -35.12 15.98 12.80
N GLU A 232 -34.86 17.10 13.48
CA GLU A 232 -33.53 17.70 13.60
C GLU A 232 -32.55 16.84 14.42
N MET A 233 -33.08 16.00 15.31
CA MET A 233 -32.32 15.14 16.20
C MET A 233 -32.76 13.68 16.08
N ILE A 234 -31.81 12.76 16.16
CA ILE A 234 -32.05 11.31 16.16
C ILE A 234 -31.34 10.61 17.31
N SER A 235 -31.92 9.51 17.81
CA SER A 235 -31.36 8.75 18.92
C SER A 235 -31.70 7.26 18.86
N THR A 236 -30.85 6.45 19.50
CA THR A 236 -31.05 5.00 19.67
C THR A 236 -30.32 4.48 20.91
N SER A 237 -30.66 3.28 21.37
CA SER A 237 -30.05 2.63 22.54
C SER A 237 -28.76 1.89 22.19
N SER A 238 -27.79 2.63 21.65
CA SER A 238 -26.42 2.18 21.33
C SER A 238 -25.64 1.64 22.53
N GLY A 239 -26.05 1.99 23.76
CA GLY A 239 -25.47 1.50 25.01
C GLY A 239 -25.71 0.02 25.32
N LEU A 240 -26.62 -0.63 24.59
CA LEU A 240 -26.90 -2.06 24.68
C LEU A 240 -25.87 -2.84 23.85
N VAL A 241 -24.60 -2.79 24.26
CA VAL A 241 -23.45 -3.29 23.50
C VAL A 241 -23.35 -4.82 23.36
N PHE A 242 -24.22 -5.56 24.07
CA PHE A 242 -24.37 -7.01 23.95
C PHE A 242 -25.61 -7.43 23.13
N ASP A 243 -26.46 -6.48 22.71
CA ASP A 243 -27.63 -6.78 21.88
C ASP A 243 -27.28 -6.67 20.39
N TYR A 244 -26.62 -7.72 19.87
CA TYR A 244 -26.21 -7.82 18.47
C TYR A 244 -27.40 -7.76 17.49
N LYS A 245 -28.60 -8.18 17.92
CA LYS A 245 -29.82 -8.15 17.09
C LYS A 245 -30.38 -6.74 16.93
N LEU A 246 -30.20 -5.89 17.94
CA LEU A 246 -30.61 -4.49 17.91
C LEU A 246 -29.55 -3.58 17.27
N ASN A 247 -28.29 -3.75 17.66
CA ASN A 247 -27.20 -2.81 17.36
C ASN A 247 -26.19 -3.30 16.30
N GLY A 248 -26.37 -4.50 15.73
CA GLY A 248 -25.49 -5.07 14.69
C GLY A 248 -24.31 -5.90 15.26
N ALA A 249 -23.45 -6.40 14.39
CA ALA A 249 -22.40 -7.36 14.76
C ALA A 249 -21.26 -6.78 15.62
N MET A 250 -21.06 -5.45 15.64
CA MET A 250 -20.00 -4.79 16.42
C MET A 250 -20.55 -3.57 17.20
N PRO A 251 -21.45 -3.73 18.17
CA PRO A 251 -22.11 -2.61 18.84
C PRO A 251 -21.13 -1.66 19.54
N ILE A 252 -21.30 -0.35 19.31
CA ILE A 252 -20.51 0.69 19.99
C ILE A 252 -21.38 1.85 20.50
N TYR A 253 -21.15 2.24 21.75
CA TYR A 253 -21.74 3.42 22.39
C TYR A 253 -20.76 4.61 22.33
N GLY A 254 -21.26 5.83 22.12
CA GLY A 254 -20.46 7.06 22.13
C GLY A 254 -20.52 7.81 23.47
N GLU A 255 -19.47 8.54 23.81
CA GLU A 255 -19.26 9.10 25.15
C GLU A 255 -18.61 10.51 25.10
N ALA A 256 -18.24 11.09 26.24
CA ALA A 256 -17.75 12.47 26.39
C ALA A 256 -16.37 12.77 25.75
N GLY A 257 -16.35 12.86 24.43
CA GLY A 257 -15.17 13.03 23.55
C GLY A 257 -15.44 12.52 22.14
N ASP A 258 -16.48 11.69 21.97
CA ASP A 258 -17.08 11.37 20.68
C ASP A 258 -18.00 12.51 20.15
N SER A 259 -18.13 13.61 20.86
CA SER A 259 -18.87 14.79 20.38
C SER A 259 -18.36 15.24 19.01
N GLY A 260 -19.27 15.40 18.05
CA GLY A 260 -18.94 15.73 16.65
C GLY A 260 -18.63 14.52 15.77
N SER A 261 -18.48 13.32 16.35
CA SER A 261 -18.15 12.12 15.57
C SER A 261 -19.30 11.71 14.64
N PRO A 262 -18.99 11.17 13.44
CA PRO A 262 -19.99 10.92 12.41
C PRO A 262 -20.86 9.69 12.71
N LEU A 263 -22.09 9.74 12.18
CA LEU A 263 -22.95 8.58 11.97
C LEU A 263 -23.21 8.44 10.47
N PHE A 264 -22.82 7.31 9.92
CA PHE A 264 -23.07 6.92 8.54
C PHE A 264 -24.22 5.92 8.46
N ALA A 265 -24.97 5.95 7.37
CA ALA A 265 -25.95 4.95 7.01
C ALA A 265 -25.75 4.52 5.56
N PHE A 266 -26.08 3.28 5.23
CA PHE A 266 -26.23 2.89 3.82
C PHE A 266 -27.63 3.29 3.35
N ASP A 267 -27.74 4.12 2.31
CA ASP A 267 -29.01 4.50 1.70
C ASP A 267 -29.28 3.55 0.52
N ALA A 268 -30.08 2.52 0.74
CA ALA A 268 -30.39 1.48 -0.24
C ALA A 268 -31.10 2.03 -1.48
N VAL A 269 -31.81 3.17 -1.38
CA VAL A 269 -32.43 3.84 -2.53
C VAL A 269 -31.39 4.52 -3.43
N GLN A 270 -30.26 4.95 -2.87
CA GLN A 270 -29.15 5.55 -3.61
C GLN A 270 -27.97 4.58 -3.85
N ASN A 271 -28.06 3.35 -3.34
CA ASN A 271 -27.01 2.32 -3.36
C ASN A 271 -25.62 2.82 -2.90
N LYS A 272 -25.56 3.64 -1.84
CA LYS A 272 -24.31 4.22 -1.32
C LYS A 272 -24.38 4.59 0.16
N TRP A 273 -23.22 4.74 0.77
CA TRP A 273 -23.08 5.30 2.11
C TRP A 273 -23.31 6.80 2.13
N VAL A 274 -24.00 7.28 3.18
CA VAL A 274 -24.28 8.70 3.43
C VAL A 274 -24.06 9.07 4.90
N LEU A 275 -23.53 10.26 5.14
CA LEU A 275 -23.44 10.85 6.48
C LEU A 275 -24.84 11.36 6.89
N VAL A 276 -25.40 10.78 7.96
CA VAL A 276 -26.76 11.14 8.45
C VAL A 276 -26.74 12.14 9.60
N GLY A 277 -25.67 12.20 10.40
CA GLY A 277 -25.56 13.14 11.50
C GLY A 277 -24.23 13.12 12.24
N VAL A 278 -24.09 14.00 13.24
CA VAL A 278 -22.92 14.13 14.12
C VAL A 278 -23.33 14.04 15.59
N LEU A 279 -22.55 13.34 16.41
CA LEU A 279 -22.93 13.00 17.78
C LEU A 279 -22.93 14.22 18.69
N THR A 280 -24.04 14.47 19.38
CA THR A 280 -24.17 15.61 20.32
C THR A 280 -24.03 15.20 21.78
N SER A 281 -24.54 14.03 22.18
CA SER A 281 -24.62 13.64 23.59
C SER A 281 -24.88 12.14 23.80
N GLY A 282 -24.70 11.69 25.04
CA GLY A 282 -25.06 10.36 25.53
C GLY A 282 -25.56 10.43 26.98
N ASN A 283 -25.96 9.31 27.55
CA ASN A 283 -26.43 9.20 28.94
C ASN A 283 -25.30 8.99 29.97
N GLY A 284 -24.10 9.52 29.71
CA GLY A 284 -22.89 9.32 30.53
C GLY A 284 -22.25 7.94 30.37
N PRO A 285 -21.20 7.63 31.17
CA PRO A 285 -20.41 6.39 31.10
C PRO A 285 -21.25 5.12 31.07
N GLY A 286 -21.08 4.31 30.03
CA GLY A 286 -21.79 3.04 29.84
C GLY A 286 -23.32 3.16 29.77
N GLY A 287 -23.81 4.38 29.56
CA GLY A 287 -25.23 4.77 29.56
C GLY A 287 -26.03 4.14 28.42
N ARG A 288 -27.34 4.40 28.39
CA ARG A 288 -28.29 3.64 27.55
C ARG A 288 -28.22 3.95 26.05
N GLY A 289 -27.97 5.19 25.65
CA GLY A 289 -28.05 5.60 24.25
C GLY A 289 -27.51 6.99 23.95
N ASN A 290 -27.34 7.26 22.66
CA ASN A 290 -26.77 8.50 22.13
C ASN A 290 -27.79 9.31 21.33
N ASN A 291 -27.50 10.60 21.19
CA ASN A 291 -28.21 11.52 20.31
C ASN A 291 -27.22 12.10 19.27
N TRP A 292 -27.71 12.26 18.05
CA TRP A 292 -27.01 12.92 16.95
C TRP A 292 -27.86 14.06 16.38
N ALA A 293 -27.21 15.17 16.03
CA ALA A 293 -27.81 16.20 15.20
C ALA A 293 -27.80 15.70 13.74
N VAL A 294 -28.96 15.68 13.11
CA VAL A 294 -29.11 15.33 11.69
C VAL A 294 -28.51 16.44 10.84
N ILE A 295 -27.86 16.08 9.73
CA ILE A 295 -27.22 17.04 8.82
C ILE A 295 -28.26 18.07 8.30
N PRO A 296 -28.14 19.37 8.64
CA PRO A 296 -29.13 20.39 8.28
C PRO A 296 -28.83 20.94 6.87
N LEU A 297 -29.40 20.30 5.84
CA LEU A 297 -29.10 20.55 4.43
C LEU A 297 -29.26 22.02 4.01
N GLU A 298 -30.36 22.69 4.42
CA GLU A 298 -30.59 24.10 4.09
C GLU A 298 -29.52 25.03 4.68
N PHE A 299 -29.14 24.80 5.94
CA PHE A 299 -28.09 25.57 6.61
C PHE A 299 -26.75 25.41 5.89
N ILE A 300 -26.38 24.18 5.52
CA ILE A 300 -25.14 23.89 4.79
C ILE A 300 -25.15 24.55 3.41
N GLY A 301 -26.26 24.47 2.66
CA GLY A 301 -26.42 25.16 1.39
C GLY A 301 -26.25 26.68 1.52
N GLN A 302 -26.77 27.29 2.59
CA GLN A 302 -26.55 28.71 2.89
C GLN A 302 -25.07 29.02 3.17
N LYS A 303 -24.37 28.18 3.96
CA LYS A 303 -22.93 28.34 4.25
C LYS A 303 -22.05 28.22 3.00
N PHE A 304 -22.43 27.37 2.04
CA PHE A 304 -21.68 27.28 0.77
C PHE A 304 -21.96 28.49 -0.14
N ASN A 305 -23.22 28.92 -0.22
CA ASN A 305 -23.62 30.01 -1.13
C ASN A 305 -23.14 31.39 -0.66
N GLU A 306 -23.09 31.65 0.65
CA GLU A 306 -22.62 32.96 1.17
C GLU A 306 -21.13 33.20 0.94
N ASP A 307 -20.36 32.16 0.60
CA ASP A 307 -18.92 32.22 0.34
C ASP A 307 -18.56 32.29 -1.15
N ASN A 308 -19.54 32.34 -2.04
CA ASN A 308 -19.34 32.58 -3.47
C ASN A 308 -19.65 34.04 -3.82
N ASP A 309 -18.82 34.66 -4.67
CA ASP A 309 -19.20 35.87 -5.42
C ASP A 309 -20.10 35.48 -6.63
N GLU A 310 -20.56 36.47 -7.40
CA GLU A 310 -21.34 36.22 -8.61
C GLU A 310 -20.56 35.37 -9.64
N THR A 311 -21.25 34.52 -10.39
CA THR A 311 -20.62 33.68 -11.43
C THR A 311 -20.12 34.55 -12.58
N VAL A 312 -18.82 34.45 -12.86
CA VAL A 312 -18.14 35.22 -13.90
C VAL A 312 -18.36 34.54 -15.25
N MET A 313 -19.22 35.14 -16.07
CA MET A 313 -19.47 34.69 -17.44
C MET A 313 -18.51 35.39 -18.42
N PHE A 314 -17.63 34.65 -19.08
CA PHE A 314 -16.84 35.18 -20.20
C PHE A 314 -17.66 35.20 -21.49
N SER A 315 -17.58 36.30 -22.23
CA SER A 315 -18.18 36.44 -23.56
C SER A 315 -17.09 36.55 -24.62
N SER A 316 -16.91 35.50 -25.43
CA SER A 316 -16.00 35.54 -26.58
C SER A 316 -16.39 36.60 -27.62
N LEU A 317 -17.69 36.95 -27.69
CA LEU A 317 -18.23 38.01 -28.54
C LEU A 317 -17.75 39.42 -28.15
N ALA A 318 -17.27 39.62 -26.92
CA ALA A 318 -16.73 40.91 -26.49
C ALA A 318 -15.36 41.21 -27.12
N GLY A 319 -14.64 40.20 -27.62
CA GLY A 319 -13.33 40.36 -28.28
C GLY A 319 -12.20 40.89 -27.40
N VAL A 320 -12.39 40.91 -26.07
CA VAL A 320 -11.42 41.41 -25.09
C VAL A 320 -11.31 40.46 -23.89
N THR A 321 -10.12 40.43 -23.29
CA THR A 321 -9.79 39.65 -22.08
C THR A 321 -10.55 40.18 -20.85
N LEU A 322 -10.82 39.31 -19.86
CA LEU A 322 -11.22 39.72 -18.51
C LEU A 322 -9.99 40.30 -17.77
N GLU A 323 -10.02 41.59 -17.45
CA GLU A 323 -8.95 42.22 -16.66
C GLU A 323 -9.24 42.08 -15.16
N TRP A 324 -8.35 41.42 -14.42
CA TRP A 324 -8.50 41.21 -12.98
C TRP A 324 -7.64 42.20 -12.20
N ASN A 325 -8.29 43.15 -11.54
CA ASN A 325 -7.69 44.16 -10.68
C ASN A 325 -7.95 43.83 -9.21
N PHE A 326 -6.97 44.10 -8.32
CA PHE A 326 -7.08 43.77 -6.89
C PHE A 326 -6.25 44.71 -6.00
N ASP A 327 -6.89 45.26 -4.97
CA ASP A 327 -6.22 46.03 -3.92
C ASP A 327 -5.96 45.16 -2.67
N ASN A 328 -4.69 44.76 -2.49
CA ASN A 328 -4.25 44.00 -1.32
C ASN A 328 -4.42 44.74 0.03
N HIS A 329 -4.67 46.06 0.05
CA HIS A 329 -4.91 46.79 1.30
C HIS A 329 -6.34 46.63 1.81
N THR A 330 -7.33 46.71 0.91
CA THR A 330 -8.75 46.54 1.24
C THR A 330 -9.19 45.07 1.17
N GLY A 331 -8.58 44.26 0.29
CA GLY A 331 -9.02 42.91 -0.03
C GLY A 331 -10.15 42.89 -1.07
N ILE A 332 -10.32 43.97 -1.84
CA ILE A 332 -11.38 44.13 -2.84
C ILE A 332 -10.75 44.13 -4.24
N GLY A 333 -11.39 43.45 -5.18
CA GLY A 333 -11.03 43.45 -6.60
C GLY A 333 -12.24 43.47 -7.52
N THR A 334 -11.96 43.57 -8.80
CA THR A 334 -12.94 43.49 -9.88
C THR A 334 -12.38 42.69 -11.05
N LEU A 335 -13.27 41.97 -11.75
CA LEU A 335 -12.99 41.37 -13.05
C LEU A 335 -13.86 42.07 -14.09
N SER A 336 -13.24 42.77 -15.05
CA SER A 336 -13.94 43.56 -16.04
C SER A 336 -13.75 43.01 -17.46
N GLN A 337 -14.84 42.93 -18.23
CA GLN A 337 -14.83 42.63 -19.66
C GLN A 337 -15.67 43.66 -20.41
N GLY A 338 -15.00 44.64 -21.02
CA GLY A 338 -15.67 45.76 -21.70
C GLY A 338 -16.47 46.62 -20.71
N THR A 339 -17.80 46.49 -20.73
CA THR A 339 -18.72 47.20 -19.82
C THR A 339 -19.29 46.32 -18.70
N THR A 340 -19.01 45.02 -18.71
CA THR A 340 -19.43 44.10 -17.66
C THR A 340 -18.35 44.05 -16.58
N GLU A 341 -18.75 44.20 -15.31
CA GLU A 341 -17.85 44.09 -14.17
C GLU A 341 -18.44 43.11 -13.15
N TYR A 342 -17.58 42.24 -12.62
CA TYR A 342 -17.88 41.32 -11.53
C TYR A 342 -17.07 41.72 -10.30
N ALA A 343 -17.71 41.74 -9.14
CA ALA A 343 -17.02 41.95 -7.87
C ALA A 343 -16.17 40.71 -7.50
N MET A 344 -15.06 40.94 -6.81
CA MET A 344 -14.22 39.89 -6.26
C MET A 344 -13.72 40.28 -4.87
N HIS A 345 -13.77 39.35 -3.93
CA HIS A 345 -13.28 39.54 -2.57
C HIS A 345 -12.12 38.58 -2.25
N GLY A 346 -11.02 39.14 -1.72
CA GLY A 346 -9.87 38.42 -1.21
C GLY A 346 -9.67 38.64 0.29
N GLN A 347 -8.47 38.36 0.79
CA GLN A 347 -8.18 38.52 2.22
C GLN A 347 -8.01 39.99 2.61
N THR A 348 -8.76 40.45 3.60
CA THR A 348 -8.51 41.70 4.30
C THR A 348 -7.53 41.45 5.44
N ARG A 349 -6.29 41.96 5.31
CA ARG A 349 -5.20 41.77 6.28
C ARG A 349 -4.90 40.28 6.52
N ASN A 350 -5.16 39.79 7.73
CA ASN A 350 -4.91 38.40 8.14
C ASN A 350 -6.20 37.55 8.19
N ASN A 351 -7.36 38.09 7.79
CA ASN A 351 -8.63 37.36 7.86
C ASN A 351 -8.92 36.62 6.55
N LEU A 352 -8.46 35.37 6.44
CA LEU A 352 -8.65 34.54 5.25
C LEU A 352 -10.13 34.41 4.83
N ASN A 353 -11.06 34.39 5.80
CA ASN A 353 -12.50 34.16 5.53
C ASN A 353 -13.19 35.32 4.78
N THR A 354 -12.58 36.50 4.72
CA THR A 354 -13.12 37.61 3.88
C THR A 354 -13.04 37.30 2.39
N GLY A 355 -12.17 36.37 1.99
CA GLY A 355 -12.06 35.89 0.62
C GLY A 355 -13.26 35.06 0.18
N LYS A 356 -13.74 35.32 -1.04
CA LYS A 356 -14.88 34.63 -1.65
C LYS A 356 -14.45 33.83 -2.88
N ASN A 357 -15.20 32.78 -3.17
CA ASN A 357 -14.94 31.89 -4.29
C ASN A 357 -15.42 32.54 -5.59
N LEU A 358 -14.69 32.29 -6.68
CA LEU A 358 -15.13 32.66 -8.04
C LEU A 358 -15.44 31.39 -8.83
N ILE A 359 -16.53 31.45 -9.61
CA ILE A 359 -16.92 30.41 -10.55
C ILE A 359 -16.86 31.01 -11.95
N PHE A 360 -16.09 30.39 -12.83
CA PHE A 360 -15.87 30.81 -14.21
C PHE A 360 -16.61 29.91 -15.19
N MET A 361 -17.31 30.53 -16.15
CA MET A 361 -18.08 29.86 -17.20
C MET A 361 -18.01 30.64 -18.52
N GLY A 362 -18.16 29.94 -19.63
CA GLY A 362 -18.02 30.46 -20.99
C GLY A 362 -16.75 29.94 -21.65
N HIS A 363 -16.90 29.37 -22.85
CA HIS A 363 -15.81 28.72 -23.58
C HIS A 363 -14.68 29.68 -23.98
N ASP A 364 -13.46 29.15 -24.08
CA ASP A 364 -12.22 29.84 -24.50
C ASP A 364 -11.88 31.08 -23.65
N GLY A 365 -12.22 31.04 -22.37
CA GLY A 365 -12.09 32.17 -21.44
C GLY A 365 -10.67 32.72 -21.34
N GLN A 366 -10.51 34.04 -21.37
CA GLN A 366 -9.20 34.70 -21.25
C GLN A 366 -9.22 35.67 -20.06
N ILE A 367 -8.27 35.53 -19.12
CA ILE A 367 -8.11 36.40 -17.94
C ILE A 367 -6.67 36.91 -17.87
N ASP A 368 -6.47 38.21 -17.60
CA ASP A 368 -5.15 38.82 -17.33
C ASP A 368 -5.13 39.48 -15.94
N LEU A 369 -4.27 38.97 -15.05
CA LEU A 369 -4.05 39.51 -13.71
C LEU A 369 -3.19 40.78 -13.77
N LYS A 370 -3.79 41.91 -13.42
CA LYS A 370 -3.16 43.23 -13.35
C LYS A 370 -2.47 43.49 -12.01
N ASN A 371 -2.82 42.74 -10.96
CA ASN A 371 -2.23 42.85 -9.63
C ASN A 371 -2.06 41.45 -9.02
N SER A 372 -1.06 41.28 -8.13
CA SER A 372 -0.98 40.06 -7.31
C SER A 372 -2.22 39.93 -6.43
N VAL A 373 -2.86 38.76 -6.45
CA VAL A 373 -4.11 38.46 -5.76
C VAL A 373 -3.84 37.59 -4.53
N SER A 374 -4.24 38.09 -3.36
CA SER A 374 -4.30 37.31 -2.12
C SER A 374 -5.76 36.99 -1.80
N GLN A 375 -6.29 35.90 -2.34
CA GLN A 375 -7.72 35.57 -2.25
C GLN A 375 -8.12 34.93 -0.90
N GLY A 376 -7.18 34.68 0.00
CA GLY A 376 -7.46 34.11 1.32
C GLY A 376 -8.06 32.71 1.21
N ALA A 377 -9.23 32.50 1.82
CA ALA A 377 -9.98 31.26 1.72
C ALA A 377 -10.89 31.19 0.47
N GLY A 378 -10.86 32.15 -0.45
CA GLY A 378 -11.58 32.02 -1.72
C GLY A 378 -10.90 31.02 -2.66
N SER A 379 -11.70 30.15 -3.28
CA SER A 379 -11.27 29.19 -4.31
C SER A 379 -11.69 29.63 -5.71
N LEU A 380 -11.07 29.06 -6.75
CA LEU A 380 -11.48 29.24 -8.15
C LEU A 380 -12.07 27.94 -8.69
N THR A 381 -13.23 28.01 -9.32
CA THR A 381 -13.83 26.88 -10.04
C THR A 381 -13.97 27.21 -11.51
N PHE A 382 -13.37 26.40 -12.39
CA PHE A 382 -13.48 26.53 -13.83
C PHE A 382 -14.36 25.42 -14.40
N ARG A 383 -15.49 25.79 -15.01
CA ARG A 383 -16.43 24.85 -15.65
C ARG A 383 -16.17 24.65 -17.14
N ASP A 384 -15.44 25.58 -17.75
CA ASP A 384 -15.10 25.65 -19.17
C ASP A 384 -13.59 25.87 -19.34
N ASP A 385 -13.09 25.73 -20.56
CA ASP A 385 -11.70 25.98 -20.91
C ASP A 385 -11.31 27.45 -20.74
N TYR A 386 -10.17 27.70 -20.08
CA TYR A 386 -9.67 29.05 -19.78
C TYR A 386 -8.15 29.16 -19.93
N THR A 387 -7.66 30.36 -20.27
CA THR A 387 -6.27 30.77 -20.11
C THR A 387 -6.20 31.93 -19.12
N VAL A 388 -5.33 31.81 -18.13
CA VAL A 388 -5.08 32.83 -17.10
C VAL A 388 -3.64 33.30 -17.20
N THR A 389 -3.43 34.58 -17.47
CA THR A 389 -2.13 35.20 -17.70
C THR A 389 -1.84 36.33 -16.71
N THR A 390 -0.62 36.85 -16.75
CA THR A 390 -0.28 38.15 -16.20
C THR A 390 0.68 38.88 -17.14
N THR A 391 0.52 40.19 -17.27
CA THR A 391 1.41 41.06 -18.05
C THR A 391 2.48 41.77 -17.22
N ASN A 392 2.51 41.55 -15.90
CA ASN A 392 3.39 42.28 -14.97
C ASN A 392 3.90 41.44 -13.78
N ASP A 393 4.14 40.14 -14.02
CA ASP A 393 4.63 39.17 -13.03
C ASP A 393 3.74 39.08 -11.75
N SER A 394 2.44 39.36 -11.88
CA SER A 394 1.49 39.18 -10.77
C SER A 394 1.39 37.72 -10.35
N THR A 395 1.14 37.51 -9.07
CA THR A 395 1.02 36.20 -8.44
C THR A 395 -0.39 35.96 -7.91
N TRP A 396 -0.79 34.70 -7.70
CA TRP A 396 -2.07 34.38 -7.07
C TRP A 396 -1.87 33.35 -5.95
N ILE A 397 -2.56 33.58 -4.83
CA ILE A 397 -2.75 32.61 -3.75
C ILE A 397 -4.21 32.63 -3.28
N GLY A 398 -4.73 31.47 -2.89
CA GLY A 398 -6.09 31.29 -2.40
C GLY A 398 -6.30 29.88 -1.85
N ALA A 399 -7.55 29.47 -1.63
CA ALA A 399 -7.87 28.14 -1.10
C ALA A 399 -7.46 27.01 -2.05
N GLY A 400 -7.54 27.24 -3.36
CA GLY A 400 -7.15 26.32 -4.41
C GLY A 400 -7.94 26.52 -5.71
N ILE A 401 -7.64 25.69 -6.71
CA ILE A 401 -8.28 25.65 -8.02
C ILE A 401 -9.02 24.31 -8.19
N ILE A 402 -10.26 24.39 -8.66
CA ILE A 402 -11.11 23.28 -9.07
C ILE A 402 -11.27 23.39 -10.59
N VAL A 403 -10.94 22.33 -11.32
CA VAL A 403 -11.20 22.24 -12.77
C VAL A 403 -12.19 21.11 -13.02
N ASP A 404 -13.38 21.42 -13.52
CA ASP A 404 -14.41 20.42 -13.80
C ASP A 404 -13.96 19.46 -14.91
N ARG A 405 -14.54 18.25 -14.93
CA ARG A 405 -14.09 17.12 -15.76
C ARG A 405 -13.87 17.43 -17.25
N ALA A 406 -14.71 18.29 -17.82
CA ALA A 406 -14.67 18.65 -19.24
C ALA A 406 -13.73 19.83 -19.56
N ALA A 407 -13.15 20.48 -18.55
CA ALA A 407 -12.37 21.70 -18.69
C ALA A 407 -10.85 21.48 -18.61
N SER A 408 -10.14 22.36 -19.29
CA SER A 408 -8.69 22.49 -19.30
C SER A 408 -8.30 23.95 -19.10
N VAL A 409 -7.51 24.22 -18.06
CA VAL A 409 -7.07 25.59 -17.71
C VAL A 409 -5.59 25.74 -17.97
N THR A 410 -5.19 26.66 -18.85
CA THR A 410 -3.79 27.07 -19.03
C THR A 410 -3.46 28.19 -18.06
N TRP A 411 -2.62 27.90 -17.07
CA TRP A 411 -2.33 28.76 -15.94
C TRP A 411 -0.91 29.30 -16.00
N GLN A 412 -0.76 30.58 -16.34
CA GLN A 412 0.52 31.24 -16.58
C GLN A 412 0.94 32.19 -15.43
N VAL A 413 0.34 32.03 -14.26
CA VAL A 413 0.52 32.87 -13.07
C VAL A 413 1.34 32.13 -12.01
N ASN A 414 2.41 32.74 -11.51
CA ASN A 414 3.25 32.14 -10.46
C ASN A 414 2.57 32.22 -9.08
N GLY A 415 2.95 31.30 -8.19
CA GLY A 415 2.54 31.30 -6.78
C GLY A 415 3.46 32.16 -5.90
N VAL A 416 3.38 31.96 -4.58
CA VAL A 416 4.19 32.69 -3.59
C VAL A 416 4.94 31.71 -2.69
N LYS A 417 6.19 32.04 -2.36
CA LYS A 417 7.05 31.26 -1.47
C LYS A 417 6.37 30.93 -0.13
N GLY A 418 6.28 29.65 0.19
CA GLY A 418 5.68 29.17 1.45
C GLY A 418 4.15 29.00 1.40
N ASP A 419 3.51 29.32 0.27
CA ASP A 419 2.15 28.86 -0.04
C ASP A 419 2.19 27.64 -0.96
N ASN A 420 1.17 26.79 -0.86
CA ASN A 420 0.92 25.71 -1.80
C ASN A 420 -0.34 26.01 -2.61
N LEU A 421 -0.26 25.92 -3.94
CA LEU A 421 -1.44 25.79 -4.78
C LEU A 421 -2.08 24.44 -4.52
N HIS A 422 -3.37 24.41 -4.21
CA HIS A 422 -4.13 23.16 -4.10
C HIS A 422 -4.95 22.98 -5.38
N LYS A 423 -4.84 21.82 -6.04
CA LYS A 423 -5.61 21.48 -7.25
C LYS A 423 -6.46 20.24 -7.04
N ILE A 424 -7.76 20.37 -7.33
CA ILE A 424 -8.73 19.27 -7.40
C ILE A 424 -9.63 19.43 -8.64
N GLY A 425 -10.66 18.60 -8.75
CA GLY A 425 -11.49 18.45 -9.94
C GLY A 425 -10.84 17.56 -11.00
N GLU A 426 -11.67 16.76 -11.68
CA GLU A 426 -11.25 15.74 -12.66
C GLU A 426 -10.58 16.33 -13.91
N GLY A 427 -10.75 17.63 -14.18
CA GLY A 427 -10.20 18.32 -15.36
C GLY A 427 -8.69 18.52 -15.34
N THR A 428 -8.17 19.27 -16.32
CA THR A 428 -6.72 19.47 -16.51
C THR A 428 -6.28 20.89 -16.15
N LEU A 429 -5.18 21.02 -15.41
CA LEU A 429 -4.48 22.30 -15.19
C LEU A 429 -3.09 22.25 -15.85
N ILE A 430 -2.86 23.08 -16.86
CA ILE A 430 -1.58 23.21 -17.57
C ILE A 430 -0.83 24.38 -16.97
N VAL A 431 0.19 24.11 -16.14
CA VAL A 431 0.99 25.14 -15.47
C VAL A 431 2.08 25.60 -16.43
N GLN A 432 1.98 26.86 -16.89
CA GLN A 432 2.80 27.43 -17.96
C GLN A 432 3.18 28.89 -17.63
N GLY A 433 3.56 29.15 -16.38
CA GLY A 433 4.15 30.43 -15.97
C GLY A 433 5.56 30.61 -16.56
N THR A 434 6.17 31.76 -16.29
CA THR A 434 7.55 32.05 -16.70
C THR A 434 8.47 32.18 -15.49
N GLY A 435 9.69 31.65 -15.60
CA GLY A 435 10.71 31.75 -14.56
C GLY A 435 10.54 30.73 -13.43
N ALA A 436 11.14 31.04 -12.28
CA ALA A 436 11.09 30.19 -11.10
C ALA A 436 9.90 30.56 -10.19
N ASN A 437 8.89 29.70 -10.14
CA ASN A 437 7.82 29.77 -9.16
C ASN A 437 8.31 29.23 -7.80
N GLU A 438 8.27 30.05 -6.75
CA GLU A 438 8.68 29.64 -5.40
C GLU A 438 7.57 28.92 -4.60
N GLY A 439 6.31 28.96 -5.05
CA GLY A 439 5.21 28.23 -4.41
C GLY A 439 5.30 26.71 -4.63
N GLY A 440 4.64 25.94 -3.77
CA GLY A 440 4.49 24.48 -3.92
C GLY A 440 3.15 24.10 -4.57
N LEU A 441 2.97 22.81 -4.86
CA LEU A 441 1.73 22.22 -5.37
C LEU A 441 1.28 21.06 -4.47
N LYS A 442 0.01 21.04 -4.12
CA LYS A 442 -0.71 19.85 -3.64
C LYS A 442 -1.79 19.50 -4.66
N ILE A 443 -1.75 18.29 -5.22
CA ILE A 443 -2.75 17.80 -6.16
C ILE A 443 -3.52 16.63 -5.55
N GLY A 444 -4.85 16.72 -5.61
CA GLY A 444 -5.76 15.72 -5.09
C GLY A 444 -6.71 15.12 -6.14
N ASP A 445 -6.80 15.66 -7.34
CA ASP A 445 -7.70 15.11 -8.37
C ASP A 445 -7.31 15.54 -9.79
N GLY A 446 -7.77 14.77 -10.79
CA GLY A 446 -7.56 15.02 -12.21
C GLY A 446 -6.09 15.18 -12.62
N LYS A 447 -5.84 15.98 -13.67
CA LYS A 447 -4.48 16.12 -14.24
C LYS A 447 -3.84 17.48 -13.96
N VAL A 448 -2.53 17.50 -13.72
CA VAL A 448 -1.67 18.69 -13.85
C VAL A 448 -0.57 18.40 -14.87
N VAL A 449 -0.36 19.32 -15.80
CA VAL A 449 0.77 19.28 -16.75
C VAL A 449 1.76 20.38 -16.37
N LEU A 450 2.99 20.03 -16.02
CA LEU A 450 4.04 21.00 -15.71
C LEU A 450 4.77 21.39 -16.99
N ASN A 451 4.52 22.62 -17.45
CA ASN A 451 5.04 23.23 -18.68
C ASN A 451 5.56 24.66 -18.42
N GLN A 452 6.18 24.90 -17.27
CA GLN A 452 6.78 26.19 -16.93
C GLN A 452 7.85 26.58 -17.96
N GLN A 453 7.81 27.84 -18.38
CA GLN A 453 8.69 28.42 -19.38
C GLN A 453 9.89 29.12 -18.76
N VAL A 454 10.96 29.20 -19.54
CA VAL A 454 12.25 29.79 -19.14
C VAL A 454 12.16 31.32 -19.17
N ASP A 455 12.64 32.01 -18.13
CA ASP A 455 12.71 33.47 -18.10
C ASP A 455 13.90 34.03 -18.91
N SER A 456 13.99 35.37 -18.97
CA SER A 456 15.09 36.09 -19.62
C SER A 456 16.48 35.87 -19.00
N LYS A 457 16.58 35.19 -17.86
CA LYS A 457 17.83 34.83 -17.15
C LYS A 457 18.18 33.35 -17.28
N GLY A 458 17.36 32.55 -17.97
CA GLY A 458 17.56 31.11 -18.10
C GLY A 458 16.98 30.28 -16.94
N LEU A 459 16.22 30.87 -16.02
CA LEU A 459 15.62 30.19 -14.89
C LEU A 459 14.25 29.59 -15.27
N VAL A 460 13.96 28.40 -14.74
CA VAL A 460 12.67 27.72 -14.86
C VAL A 460 12.47 26.84 -13.64
N GLN A 461 11.29 26.89 -13.03
CA GLN A 461 10.82 25.97 -11.99
C GLN A 461 9.30 26.11 -11.89
N ALA A 462 8.55 25.03 -12.10
CA ALA A 462 7.09 25.04 -12.04
C ALA A 462 6.58 25.16 -10.60
N PHE A 463 7.21 24.45 -9.66
CA PHE A 463 6.94 24.53 -8.22
C PHE A 463 8.19 24.18 -7.41
N SER A 464 8.28 24.66 -6.17
CA SER A 464 9.36 24.30 -5.23
C SER A 464 9.19 22.89 -4.65
N SER A 465 7.96 22.39 -4.56
CA SER A 465 7.62 21.01 -4.20
C SER A 465 6.30 20.58 -4.84
N VAL A 466 6.10 19.27 -4.98
CA VAL A 466 4.85 18.66 -5.45
C VAL A 466 4.44 17.55 -4.49
N ASN A 467 3.19 17.56 -4.05
CA ASN A 467 2.59 16.49 -3.25
C ASN A 467 1.36 15.93 -3.98
N ILE A 468 1.36 14.62 -4.21
CA ILE A 468 0.36 13.86 -4.95
C ILE A 468 -0.39 12.98 -3.94
N ALA A 469 -1.72 13.12 -3.83
CA ALA A 469 -2.49 12.37 -2.83
C ALA A 469 -3.89 11.97 -3.33
N SER A 470 -4.51 11.05 -2.58
CA SER A 470 -5.82 10.39 -2.78
C SER A 470 -5.92 9.29 -3.85
N GLY A 471 -4.89 9.08 -4.67
CA GLY A 471 -4.88 8.05 -5.72
C GLY A 471 -5.66 8.42 -6.99
N ARG A 472 -6.40 9.53 -6.98
CA ARG A 472 -7.09 10.11 -8.16
C ARG A 472 -6.18 10.84 -9.16
N PRO A 473 -5.13 11.59 -8.76
CA PRO A 473 -4.49 12.53 -9.68
C PRO A 473 -3.32 11.97 -10.49
N THR A 474 -3.02 12.66 -11.60
CA THR A 474 -1.79 12.50 -12.39
C THR A 474 -1.05 13.83 -12.57
N VAL A 475 0.26 13.84 -12.34
CA VAL A 475 1.17 14.95 -12.69
C VAL A 475 2.01 14.53 -13.88
N VAL A 476 2.07 15.34 -14.94
CA VAL A 476 2.84 15.07 -16.16
C VAL A 476 3.98 16.07 -16.30
N LEU A 477 5.20 15.58 -16.55
CA LEU A 477 6.37 16.43 -16.80
C LEU A 477 6.56 16.64 -18.31
N THR A 478 6.57 17.89 -18.77
CA THR A 478 6.92 18.17 -20.19
C THR A 478 8.42 18.13 -20.47
N ASN A 479 9.25 18.32 -19.43
CA ASN A 479 10.71 18.23 -19.46
C ASN A 479 11.27 18.01 -18.04
N ASP A 480 12.57 17.72 -17.97
CA ASP A 480 13.35 17.47 -16.75
C ASP A 480 13.59 18.70 -15.85
N ARG A 481 13.28 19.92 -16.31
CA ARG A 481 13.54 21.18 -15.56
C ARG A 481 12.33 21.72 -14.79
N GLN A 482 11.26 20.93 -14.68
CA GLN A 482 9.99 21.41 -14.11
C GLN A 482 9.97 21.44 -12.58
N VAL A 483 10.55 20.43 -11.93
CA VAL A 483 10.59 20.28 -10.47
C VAL A 483 11.85 19.48 -10.11
N ASN A 484 12.41 19.71 -8.91
CA ASN A 484 13.43 18.82 -8.36
C ASN A 484 12.76 17.47 -7.98
N PRO A 485 13.20 16.32 -8.52
CA PRO A 485 12.63 15.01 -8.16
C PRO A 485 12.55 14.77 -6.65
N ASP A 486 13.54 15.21 -5.88
CA ASP A 486 13.60 15.05 -4.42
C ASP A 486 12.56 15.88 -3.64
N THR A 487 11.89 16.85 -4.29
CA THR A 487 10.80 17.64 -3.70
C THR A 487 9.41 17.19 -4.18
N VAL A 488 9.34 16.12 -4.98
CA VAL A 488 8.11 15.36 -5.21
C VAL A 488 7.84 14.45 -4.00
N SER A 489 6.57 14.23 -3.70
CA SER A 489 6.09 13.34 -2.65
C SER A 489 4.71 12.77 -3.01
N TRP A 490 4.44 11.56 -2.54
CA TRP A 490 3.14 10.92 -2.58
C TRP A 490 2.67 10.75 -1.14
N GLY A 491 1.62 11.47 -0.75
CA GLY A 491 0.95 11.28 0.55
C GLY A 491 -0.10 10.17 0.49
N TYR A 492 -1.00 10.12 1.46
CA TYR A 492 -2.12 9.17 1.54
C TYR A 492 -2.75 8.81 0.18
N ARG A 493 -2.69 7.51 -0.17
CA ARG A 493 -3.12 6.88 -1.43
C ARG A 493 -2.46 7.38 -2.71
N GLY A 494 -1.46 8.27 -2.62
CA GLY A 494 -0.63 8.72 -3.72
C GLY A 494 -1.39 9.21 -4.97
N GLY A 495 -1.08 8.61 -6.12
CA GLY A 495 -1.41 9.05 -7.47
C GLY A 495 -0.19 8.92 -8.39
N SER A 496 -0.31 9.34 -9.65
CA SER A 496 0.73 9.12 -10.67
C SER A 496 1.62 10.33 -10.93
N LEU A 497 2.93 10.11 -11.01
CA LEU A 497 3.87 10.99 -11.70
C LEU A 497 4.26 10.35 -13.04
N ASP A 498 3.76 10.90 -14.14
CA ASP A 498 4.16 10.55 -15.49
C ASP A 498 5.37 11.39 -15.91
N VAL A 499 6.53 10.73 -16.00
CA VAL A 499 7.77 11.40 -16.43
C VAL A 499 7.78 11.68 -17.93
N ASN A 500 6.87 11.09 -18.72
CA ASN A 500 6.57 11.45 -20.10
C ASN A 500 7.85 11.60 -20.96
N GLY A 501 8.66 10.54 -20.98
CA GLY A 501 9.91 10.43 -21.72
C GLY A 501 11.10 11.21 -21.16
N ASN A 502 11.04 11.71 -19.92
CA ASN A 502 12.15 12.39 -19.26
C ASN A 502 12.84 11.48 -18.25
N SER A 503 14.15 11.27 -18.41
CA SER A 503 14.95 10.56 -17.41
C SER A 503 15.21 11.47 -16.21
N LEU A 504 15.13 10.92 -15.00
CA LEU A 504 15.23 11.66 -13.73
C LEU A 504 16.18 10.96 -12.75
N THR A 505 16.77 11.71 -11.83
CA THR A 505 17.53 11.17 -10.69
C THR A 505 16.83 11.49 -9.39
N PHE A 506 16.55 10.49 -8.57
CA PHE A 506 16.00 10.63 -7.22
C PHE A 506 17.03 10.18 -6.19
N HIS A 507 17.30 11.01 -5.20
CA HIS A 507 18.05 10.65 -3.99
C HIS A 507 17.09 10.21 -2.87
N GLN A 508 15.79 10.45 -3.02
CA GLN A 508 14.72 9.94 -2.16
C GLN A 508 13.40 9.76 -2.92
N LEU A 509 12.70 8.65 -2.67
CA LEU A 509 11.33 8.39 -3.09
C LEU A 509 10.41 8.58 -1.88
N LYS A 510 9.78 9.77 -1.79
CA LYS A 510 8.89 10.13 -0.69
C LYS A 510 7.49 9.55 -0.90
N ALA A 511 7.31 8.25 -0.69
CA ALA A 511 6.06 7.54 -0.91
C ALA A 511 5.46 7.01 0.41
N ALA A 512 4.26 7.46 0.76
CA ALA A 512 3.57 7.05 1.98
C ALA A 512 3.01 5.62 1.93
N ASP A 513 2.54 5.17 0.76
CA ASP A 513 1.89 3.87 0.61
C ASP A 513 1.91 3.37 -0.86
N TYR A 514 1.29 2.21 -1.07
CA TYR A 514 1.15 1.54 -2.36
C TYR A 514 0.52 2.39 -3.47
N GLY A 515 -0.24 3.45 -3.14
CA GLY A 515 -0.84 4.36 -4.11
C GLY A 515 0.17 5.28 -4.81
N ALA A 516 1.42 5.34 -4.37
CA ALA A 516 2.47 6.10 -5.04
C ALA A 516 2.86 5.45 -6.39
N VAL A 517 2.54 6.08 -7.52
CA VAL A 517 2.88 5.56 -8.86
C VAL A 517 3.90 6.47 -9.55
N LEU A 518 4.97 5.87 -10.06
CA LEU A 518 5.97 6.51 -10.92
C LEU A 518 5.98 5.79 -12.28
N GLU A 519 5.59 6.51 -13.33
CA GLU A 519 5.26 5.93 -14.63
C GLU A 519 5.87 6.70 -15.80
N ASN A 520 5.93 6.04 -16.97
CA ASN A 520 6.17 6.70 -18.24
C ASN A 520 5.17 6.18 -19.29
N ASN A 521 4.24 7.04 -19.68
CA ASN A 521 3.23 6.71 -20.70
C ASN A 521 3.68 7.08 -22.13
N ALA A 522 4.88 7.65 -22.31
CA ALA A 522 5.39 8.06 -23.61
C ALA A 522 6.13 6.94 -24.37
N ASP A 523 6.04 6.95 -25.70
CA ASP A 523 6.80 6.07 -26.60
C ASP A 523 8.32 6.24 -26.43
N LYS A 524 8.76 7.44 -26.07
CA LYS A 524 10.16 7.70 -25.68
C LYS A 524 10.41 7.08 -24.32
N ARG A 525 11.29 6.08 -24.27
CA ARG A 525 11.75 5.47 -23.02
C ARG A 525 12.46 6.49 -22.13
N ALA A 526 12.24 6.37 -20.82
CA ALA A 526 12.89 7.15 -19.78
C ALA A 526 13.60 6.23 -18.77
N THR A 527 14.64 6.76 -18.13
CA THR A 527 15.43 6.05 -17.11
C THR A 527 15.30 6.77 -15.78
N ILE A 528 14.93 6.05 -14.71
CA ILE A 528 14.95 6.59 -13.35
C ILE A 528 16.21 6.11 -12.64
N THR A 529 17.09 7.03 -12.29
CA THR A 529 18.30 6.74 -11.51
C THR A 529 18.02 6.93 -10.03
N LEU A 530 18.30 5.91 -9.22
CA LEU A 530 18.24 5.95 -7.76
C LEU A 530 19.65 6.16 -7.21
N ASP A 531 19.84 7.26 -6.47
CA ASP A 531 21.10 7.61 -5.81
C ASP A 531 20.82 8.02 -4.35
N TYR A 532 20.13 7.16 -3.61
CA TYR A 532 19.82 7.34 -2.19
C TYR A 532 21.03 7.12 -1.27
N SER A 533 22.20 6.77 -1.83
CA SER A 533 23.40 6.46 -1.06
C SER A 533 24.07 7.72 -0.51
N LEU A 534 24.28 7.77 0.81
CA LEU A 534 25.02 8.87 1.43
C LEU A 534 26.51 8.71 1.11
N LYS A 535 27.06 9.66 0.35
CA LYS A 535 28.50 9.71 0.04
C LYS A 535 29.25 10.38 1.19
N ALA A 536 30.49 9.93 1.44
CA ALA A 536 31.30 10.47 2.53
C ALA A 536 31.59 11.98 2.39
N SER A 537 31.66 12.52 1.18
CA SER A 537 31.78 13.97 0.94
C SER A 537 30.60 14.78 1.47
N ASP A 538 29.42 14.17 1.48
CA ASP A 538 28.12 14.86 1.66
C ASP A 538 27.65 14.76 3.12
N VAL A 539 28.34 13.95 3.94
CA VAL A 539 28.16 13.87 5.40
C VAL A 539 28.43 15.24 6.02
N THR A 540 27.36 15.92 6.40
CA THR A 540 27.40 17.25 7.01
C THR A 540 28.22 17.25 8.30
N LEU A 541 29.20 18.15 8.37
CA LEU A 541 30.08 18.27 9.53
C LEU A 541 29.59 19.34 10.50
N ASN A 542 28.83 18.90 11.51
CA ASN A 542 28.23 19.79 12.49
C ASN A 542 29.26 20.35 13.49
N ARG A 543 28.86 21.42 14.19
CA ARG A 543 29.57 21.96 15.35
C ARG A 543 28.65 21.99 16.56
N TRP A 544 29.22 21.95 17.75
CA TRP A 544 28.46 22.07 18.99
C TRP A 544 27.66 23.39 19.01
N SER A 545 26.37 23.30 19.33
CA SER A 545 25.47 24.45 19.45
C SER A 545 25.01 24.64 20.89
N GLY A 546 24.84 25.91 21.29
CA GLY A 546 24.22 26.28 22.57
C GLY A 546 22.77 25.79 22.72
N THR A 547 22.10 25.43 21.62
CA THR A 547 20.76 24.82 21.64
C THR A 547 20.75 23.40 22.23
N ARG A 548 21.88 22.68 22.18
CA ARG A 548 22.04 21.31 22.73
C ARG A 548 21.06 20.26 22.17
N VAL A 549 20.55 20.51 20.97
CA VAL A 549 19.69 19.60 20.20
C VAL A 549 20.43 19.24 18.91
N GLY A 550 20.27 17.99 18.46
CA GLY A 550 20.82 17.48 17.21
C GLY A 550 20.19 16.15 16.82
N THR A 551 20.60 15.59 15.69
CA THR A 551 20.07 14.31 15.18
C THR A 551 21.05 13.19 15.50
N ALA A 552 20.58 12.11 16.11
CA ALA A 552 21.41 10.92 16.34
C ALA A 552 21.94 10.35 15.00
N GLY A 553 23.16 9.81 15.01
CA GLY A 553 23.89 9.38 13.81
C GLY A 553 24.69 10.50 13.11
N THR A 554 24.44 11.78 13.40
CA THR A 554 25.14 12.88 12.71
C THR A 554 26.56 13.13 13.24
N LEU A 555 27.44 13.57 12.34
CA LEU A 555 28.85 13.83 12.63
C LEU A 555 29.08 15.25 13.14
N TYR A 556 29.93 15.38 14.16
CA TYR A 556 30.37 16.64 14.74
C TYR A 556 31.89 16.76 14.74
N LYS A 557 32.39 17.96 14.47
CA LYS A 557 33.79 18.36 14.64
C LYS A 557 33.98 19.11 15.96
N TYR A 558 35.01 18.71 16.71
CA TYR A 558 35.51 19.41 17.88
C TYR A 558 36.99 19.77 17.71
N ASP A 559 37.31 21.06 17.59
CA ASP A 559 38.70 21.53 17.73
C ASP A 559 39.04 21.59 19.23
N ASN A 560 39.60 20.51 19.76
CA ASN A 560 39.76 20.25 21.19
C ASN A 560 40.91 21.11 21.77
N PRO A 561 40.60 22.11 22.61
CA PRO A 561 41.61 23.04 23.13
C PRO A 561 42.46 22.42 24.25
N TYR A 562 42.06 21.29 24.83
CA TYR A 562 42.74 20.64 25.94
C TYR A 562 43.90 19.76 25.46
N THR A 563 43.65 18.92 24.45
CA THR A 563 44.64 18.00 23.86
C THR A 563 45.31 18.53 22.58
N LYS A 564 44.85 19.67 22.05
CA LYS A 564 45.33 20.28 20.79
C LYS A 564 45.12 19.39 19.55
N THR A 565 44.05 18.62 19.55
CA THR A 565 43.61 17.75 18.45
C THR A 565 42.34 18.28 17.79
N THR A 566 42.07 17.87 16.55
CA THR A 566 40.70 17.89 16.02
C THR A 566 40.11 16.50 16.24
N ASP A 567 39.01 16.44 16.97
CA ASP A 567 38.30 15.22 17.34
C ASP A 567 36.97 15.16 16.60
N TYR A 568 36.62 14.00 16.07
CA TYR A 568 35.33 13.75 15.42
C TYR A 568 34.46 12.88 16.32
N PHE A 569 33.19 13.28 16.46
CA PHE A 569 32.22 12.58 17.28
C PHE A 569 30.91 12.32 16.53
N ILE A 570 30.35 11.12 16.67
CA ILE A 570 28.98 10.82 16.27
C ILE A 570 28.05 11.06 17.46
N LEU A 571 26.94 11.75 17.22
CA LEU A 571 25.89 11.98 18.21
C LEU A 571 25.00 10.73 18.36
N LYS A 572 24.73 10.29 19.59
CA LYS A 572 23.94 9.06 19.89
C LYS A 572 22.51 9.34 20.37
N GLN A 573 22.17 10.60 20.65
CA GLN A 573 20.92 11.02 21.28
C GLN A 573 20.43 12.34 20.68
N SER A 574 19.13 12.65 20.76
CA SER A 574 18.57 13.90 20.22
C SER A 574 18.96 15.18 20.99
N THR A 575 19.56 15.03 22.17
CA THR A 575 20.06 16.14 23.00
C THR A 575 21.46 15.84 23.52
N TYR A 576 22.28 16.86 23.78
CA TYR A 576 23.68 16.66 24.16
C TYR A 576 24.29 17.65 25.16
N GLY A 577 25.26 17.15 25.92
CA GLY A 577 26.16 17.93 26.77
C GLY A 577 27.37 18.47 26.00
N TYR A 578 28.46 18.76 26.72
CA TYR A 578 29.75 19.03 26.08
C TYR A 578 30.36 17.75 25.50
N PHE A 579 31.29 17.89 24.55
CA PHE A 579 32.11 16.76 24.11
C PHE A 579 33.01 16.25 25.24
N PRO A 580 33.35 14.94 25.24
CA PRO A 580 34.52 14.42 25.95
C PRO A 580 35.79 15.18 25.54
N THR A 581 36.67 15.45 26.49
CA THR A 581 37.90 16.24 26.27
C THR A 581 39.15 15.37 26.10
N ASP A 582 39.02 14.06 26.32
CA ASP A 582 40.06 13.05 26.47
C ASP A 582 39.91 11.90 25.45
N GLN A 583 39.23 12.17 24.33
CA GLN A 583 38.98 11.21 23.24
C GLN A 583 38.18 9.96 23.68
N SER A 584 37.52 10.00 24.85
CA SER A 584 36.62 8.93 25.30
C SER A 584 35.22 9.00 24.64
N SER A 585 34.50 7.88 24.68
CA SER A 585 33.08 7.81 24.28
C SER A 585 32.18 7.71 25.51
N ASN A 586 30.93 8.15 25.42
CA ASN A 586 29.94 8.04 26.50
C ASN A 586 28.52 7.68 25.96
N ALA A 587 27.48 7.90 26.77
CA ALA A 587 26.10 7.61 26.39
C ALA A 587 25.59 8.47 25.21
N THR A 588 26.10 9.69 25.07
CA THR A 588 25.65 10.72 24.12
C THR A 588 26.61 10.89 22.94
N TRP A 589 27.92 10.75 23.16
CA TRP A 589 28.96 11.00 22.16
C TRP A 589 29.81 9.75 21.91
N GLU A 590 30.00 9.39 20.64
CA GLU A 590 30.93 8.34 20.20
C GLU A 590 32.14 8.99 19.52
N PHE A 591 33.35 8.83 20.08
CA PHE A 591 34.58 9.29 19.45
C PHE A 591 34.95 8.38 18.26
N VAL A 592 35.18 8.99 17.10
CA VAL A 592 35.48 8.28 15.83
C VAL A 592 36.81 8.71 15.19
N GLY A 593 37.75 9.21 16.01
CA GLY A 593 39.12 9.52 15.60
C GLY A 593 39.35 10.97 15.18
N HIS A 594 40.48 11.19 14.51
CA HIS A 594 40.98 12.52 14.10
C HIS A 594 40.99 12.74 12.57
N ASN A 595 40.64 11.72 11.78
CA ASN A 595 40.63 11.81 10.32
C ASN A 595 39.21 12.11 9.83
N GLN A 596 39.01 13.27 9.19
CA GLN A 596 37.70 13.70 8.72
C GLN A 596 37.10 12.70 7.71
N GLY A 597 37.87 12.26 6.72
CA GLY A 597 37.39 11.35 5.68
C GLY A 597 37.03 9.97 6.22
N GLY A 598 37.80 9.45 7.19
CA GLY A 598 37.49 8.21 7.89
C GLY A 598 36.22 8.32 8.74
N ALA A 599 36.05 9.42 9.48
CA ALA A 599 34.86 9.68 10.29
C ALA A 599 33.60 9.90 9.44
N GLN A 600 33.70 10.63 8.32
CA GLN A 600 32.63 10.79 7.35
C GLN A 600 32.29 9.47 6.66
N LYS A 601 33.29 8.67 6.24
CA LYS A 601 33.06 7.33 5.68
C LYS A 601 32.33 6.42 6.66
N LEU A 602 32.70 6.42 7.95
CA LEU A 602 32.01 5.61 8.96
C LEU A 602 30.52 5.99 9.11
N VAL A 603 30.18 7.27 9.00
CA VAL A 603 28.77 7.73 9.04
C VAL A 603 28.04 7.35 7.76
N ALA A 604 28.66 7.53 6.59
CA ALA A 604 28.12 7.09 5.30
C ALA A 604 27.86 5.58 5.27
N ASP A 605 28.83 4.76 5.69
CA ASP A 605 28.72 3.29 5.72
C ASP A 605 27.58 2.84 6.67
N ARG A 606 27.44 3.48 7.84
CA ARG A 606 26.35 3.19 8.79
C ARG A 606 24.97 3.62 8.28
N PHE A 607 24.89 4.75 7.57
CA PHE A 607 23.64 5.19 6.93
C PHE A 607 23.24 4.22 5.81
N ASN A 608 24.18 3.89 4.92
CA ASN A 608 23.94 3.02 3.77
C ASN A 608 23.66 1.55 4.17
N ALA A 609 24.08 1.12 5.36
CA ALA A 609 23.75 -0.19 5.91
C ALA A 609 22.28 -0.32 6.36
N ALA A 610 21.55 0.79 6.56
CA ALA A 610 20.14 0.75 6.95
C ALA A 610 19.20 0.29 5.82
N GLY A 611 19.67 0.31 4.56
CA GLY A 611 18.85 0.02 3.39
C GLY A 611 17.93 1.18 2.99
N TYR A 612 17.05 0.92 2.03
CA TYR A 612 16.07 1.85 1.49
C TYR A 612 14.79 1.11 1.13
N LEU A 613 13.63 1.75 1.29
CA LEU A 613 12.32 1.15 1.08
C LEU A 613 11.52 1.92 0.03
N PHE A 614 10.75 1.22 -0.78
CA PHE A 614 9.76 1.81 -1.68
C PHE A 614 8.48 0.99 -1.74
N HIS A 615 7.42 1.53 -1.14
CA HIS A 615 6.06 0.97 -1.14
C HIS A 615 5.31 1.12 -2.47
N GLY A 616 5.76 2.01 -3.36
CA GLY A 616 5.02 2.41 -4.56
C GLY A 616 5.14 1.47 -5.76
N GLN A 617 4.70 1.96 -6.92
CA GLN A 617 4.56 1.20 -8.17
C GLN A 617 5.40 1.83 -9.28
N TRP A 618 6.10 0.98 -10.05
CA TRP A 618 6.80 1.37 -11.28
C TRP A 618 5.98 0.96 -12.50
N LYS A 619 5.72 1.85 -13.48
CA LYS A 619 4.88 1.50 -14.64
C LYS A 619 5.37 1.99 -16.00
N GLY A 620 5.05 1.22 -17.03
CA GLY A 620 5.14 1.65 -18.43
C GLY A 620 6.55 1.57 -19.01
N ASN A 621 6.90 2.53 -19.86
CA ASN A 621 8.12 2.51 -20.67
C ASN A 621 9.34 3.06 -19.91
N LEU A 622 9.63 2.45 -18.77
CA LEU A 622 10.73 2.82 -17.86
C LEU A 622 11.85 1.78 -17.86
N ASP A 623 13.10 2.28 -17.78
CA ASP A 623 14.22 1.58 -17.15
C ASP A 623 14.43 2.18 -15.73
N VAL A 624 14.97 1.40 -14.79
CA VAL A 624 15.34 1.87 -13.44
C VAL A 624 16.77 1.43 -13.14
N GLU A 625 17.61 2.34 -12.64
CA GLU A 625 19.00 2.07 -12.28
C GLU A 625 19.28 2.38 -10.81
N ASN A 626 19.74 1.36 -10.06
CA ASN A 626 20.28 1.50 -8.72
C ASN A 626 21.72 0.97 -8.68
N ARG A 627 22.70 1.88 -8.84
CA ARG A 627 24.13 1.54 -8.85
C ARG A 627 24.81 2.04 -7.59
N LEU A 628 24.93 1.15 -6.61
CA LEU A 628 25.47 1.47 -5.31
C LEU A 628 27.01 1.40 -5.32
N PRO A 629 27.72 2.21 -4.52
CA PRO A 629 29.15 2.02 -4.29
C PRO A 629 29.45 0.63 -3.69
N ASP A 630 30.58 0.02 -4.06
CA ASP A 630 31.00 -1.33 -3.63
C ASP A 630 31.00 -1.57 -2.11
N SER A 631 31.06 -0.51 -1.28
CA SER A 631 31.01 -0.60 0.18
C SER A 631 29.60 -0.60 0.78
N VAL A 632 28.54 -0.48 -0.03
CA VAL A 632 27.16 -0.51 0.44
C VAL A 632 26.66 -1.95 0.51
N ILE A 633 26.15 -2.33 1.69
CA ILE A 633 25.60 -3.66 1.98
C ILE A 633 24.09 -3.65 2.28
N GLY A 634 23.47 -2.46 2.38
CA GLY A 634 22.04 -2.34 2.66
C GLY A 634 21.18 -2.84 1.50
N SER A 635 19.94 -3.26 1.82
CA SER A 635 18.96 -3.67 0.82
C SER A 635 18.19 -2.47 0.29
N LEU A 636 18.01 -2.36 -1.02
CA LEU A 636 16.78 -1.81 -1.57
C LEU A 636 15.67 -2.85 -1.32
N VAL A 637 14.55 -2.41 -0.78
CA VAL A 637 13.37 -3.25 -0.51
C VAL A 637 12.20 -2.68 -1.29
N MET A 638 11.50 -3.57 -2.00
CA MET A 638 10.26 -3.26 -2.70
C MET A 638 9.18 -4.25 -2.26
N ASP A 639 8.23 -3.74 -1.51
CA ASP A 639 6.97 -4.38 -1.12
C ASP A 639 5.76 -3.71 -1.81
N GLY A 640 6.03 -2.82 -2.77
CA GLY A 640 5.09 -2.30 -3.75
C GLY A 640 4.93 -3.19 -4.97
N SER A 641 4.97 -2.63 -6.19
CA SER A 641 4.86 -3.42 -7.43
C SER A 641 5.64 -2.84 -8.60
N ALA A 642 5.76 -3.60 -9.70
CA ALA A 642 6.32 -3.11 -10.95
C ALA A 642 5.61 -3.74 -12.16
N ASP A 643 5.38 -2.94 -13.19
CA ASP A 643 4.93 -3.36 -14.52
C ASP A 643 5.65 -2.51 -15.58
N MET A 644 6.91 -2.87 -15.84
CA MET A 644 7.84 -2.11 -16.67
C MET A 644 8.19 -2.85 -17.96
N LEU A 645 8.17 -2.14 -19.08
CA LEU A 645 8.64 -2.63 -20.38
C LEU A 645 10.17 -2.66 -20.52
N GLY A 646 10.90 -2.15 -19.52
CA GLY A 646 12.34 -1.98 -19.56
C GLY A 646 13.10 -2.73 -18.49
N THR A 647 14.36 -2.35 -18.33
CA THR A 647 15.32 -3.06 -17.49
C THR A 647 15.39 -2.44 -16.09
N PHE A 648 15.29 -3.27 -15.06
CA PHE A 648 15.72 -2.89 -13.71
C PHE A 648 17.18 -3.30 -13.54
N ILE A 649 18.06 -2.37 -13.19
CA ILE A 649 19.49 -2.60 -13.01
C ILE A 649 19.86 -2.40 -11.53
N GLN A 650 20.41 -3.43 -10.91
CA GLN A 650 21.01 -3.38 -9.58
C GLN A 650 22.51 -3.69 -9.70
N GLU A 651 23.36 -2.81 -9.17
CA GLU A 651 24.80 -3.02 -9.04
C GLU A 651 25.23 -2.80 -7.59
N ASN A 652 25.93 -3.80 -7.03
CA ASN A 652 26.28 -3.92 -5.62
C ASN A 652 25.05 -3.94 -4.66
N GLY A 653 25.33 -4.03 -3.35
CA GLY A 653 24.32 -4.08 -2.29
C GLY A 653 23.37 -5.27 -2.38
N ARG A 654 22.16 -5.09 -1.85
CA ARG A 654 21.09 -6.09 -1.89
C ARG A 654 19.82 -5.53 -2.52
N LEU A 655 19.05 -6.37 -3.20
CA LEU A 655 17.69 -6.09 -3.66
C LEU A 655 16.74 -7.18 -3.13
N THR A 656 15.63 -6.76 -2.51
CA THR A 656 14.60 -7.67 -2.01
C THR A 656 13.24 -7.28 -2.59
N LEU A 657 12.62 -8.21 -3.32
CA LEU A 657 11.26 -8.10 -3.82
C LEU A 657 10.36 -9.02 -2.99
N GLN A 658 9.30 -8.48 -2.39
CA GLN A 658 8.44 -9.22 -1.47
C GLN A 658 6.97 -8.82 -1.60
N GLY A 659 6.08 -9.65 -1.04
CA GLY A 659 4.73 -9.22 -0.72
C GLY A 659 4.71 -8.21 0.43
N HIS A 660 3.53 -7.67 0.70
CA HIS A 660 3.33 -6.66 1.73
C HIS A 660 2.47 -7.21 2.86
N PRO A 661 2.89 -7.18 4.13
CA PRO A 661 2.01 -7.56 5.24
C PRO A 661 0.79 -6.63 5.29
N VAL A 662 -0.40 -7.14 5.63
CA VAL A 662 -1.59 -6.28 5.73
C VAL A 662 -1.44 -5.31 6.90
N ILE A 663 -1.65 -4.02 6.66
CA ILE A 663 -1.57 -2.98 7.69
C ILE A 663 -2.75 -3.13 8.65
N HIS A 664 -2.46 -3.18 9.94
CA HIS A 664 -3.43 -3.09 11.03
C HIS A 664 -3.31 -1.79 11.84
N ALA A 665 -4.41 -1.43 12.49
CA ALA A 665 -4.41 -0.40 13.52
C ALA A 665 -3.62 -0.91 14.75
N TYR A 666 -2.89 -0.02 15.43
CA TYR A 666 -2.06 -0.42 16.57
C TYR A 666 -2.19 0.57 17.74
N ASN A 667 -1.59 0.25 18.88
CA ASN A 667 -1.58 1.08 20.08
C ASN A 667 -0.24 0.99 20.83
N SER A 668 -0.02 1.85 21.83
CA SER A 668 1.17 1.75 22.68
C SER A 668 1.17 0.45 23.51
N GLN A 669 2.35 -0.08 23.82
CA GLN A 669 2.53 -1.27 24.66
C GLN A 669 1.69 -1.21 25.96
N SER A 670 1.65 -0.04 26.61
CA SER A 670 0.86 0.18 27.83
C SER A 670 -0.66 0.02 27.69
N VAL A 671 -1.20 0.15 26.48
CA VAL A 671 -2.62 -0.09 26.17
C VAL A 671 -2.84 -1.57 25.86
N ALA A 672 -1.93 -2.18 25.10
CA ALA A 672 -1.94 -3.62 24.83
C ALA A 672 -1.83 -4.44 26.14
N ASP A 673 -0.86 -4.13 27.01
CA ASP A 673 -0.67 -4.77 28.33
C ASP A 673 -1.93 -4.66 29.20
N LYS A 674 -2.62 -3.52 29.12
CA LYS A 674 -3.82 -3.24 29.91
C LYS A 674 -5.04 -4.02 29.43
N LEU A 675 -5.17 -4.22 28.12
CA LEU A 675 -6.20 -5.09 27.54
C LEU A 675 -5.87 -6.57 27.76
N ALA A 676 -4.59 -6.96 27.66
CA ALA A 676 -4.12 -8.31 27.99
C ALA A 676 -4.41 -8.67 29.46
N ALA A 677 -4.24 -7.72 30.39
CA ALA A 677 -4.62 -7.88 31.80
C ALA A 677 -6.14 -8.04 32.02
N SER A 678 -6.98 -7.68 31.04
CA SER A 678 -8.43 -7.96 31.02
C SER A 678 -8.81 -9.20 30.19
N GLY A 679 -7.82 -9.99 29.75
CA GLY A 679 -8.03 -11.22 28.97
C GLY A 679 -8.09 -11.02 27.46
N ASP A 680 -7.64 -9.87 26.94
CA ASP A 680 -7.64 -9.56 25.50
C ASP A 680 -6.22 -9.27 24.98
N SER A 681 -5.60 -10.27 24.38
CA SER A 681 -4.27 -10.16 23.76
C SER A 681 -4.33 -9.86 22.24
N SER A 682 -5.45 -9.32 21.73
CA SER A 682 -5.59 -9.04 20.30
C SER A 682 -4.93 -7.75 19.82
N VAL A 683 -4.68 -6.80 20.72
CA VAL A 683 -4.22 -5.46 20.37
C VAL A 683 -2.75 -5.45 19.95
N LEU A 684 -2.51 -4.97 18.74
CA LEU A 684 -1.19 -4.87 18.13
C LEU A 684 -0.44 -3.61 18.59
N THR A 685 0.89 -3.69 18.58
CA THR A 685 1.80 -2.62 19.00
C THR A 685 2.67 -2.06 17.88
N GLN A 686 2.46 -2.54 16.66
CA GLN A 686 3.09 -2.15 15.41
C GLN A 686 2.09 -2.40 14.25
N PRO A 687 2.17 -1.67 13.13
CA PRO A 687 1.20 -1.79 12.04
C PRO A 687 1.27 -3.14 11.30
N THR A 688 2.48 -3.71 11.16
CA THR A 688 2.75 -4.96 10.44
C THR A 688 3.79 -5.81 11.18
N SER A 689 3.84 -7.12 10.91
CA SER A 689 4.77 -8.05 11.58
C SER A 689 5.15 -9.27 10.74
N PHE A 690 6.30 -9.87 11.01
CA PHE A 690 6.79 -11.06 10.30
C PHE A 690 5.93 -12.32 10.48
N ILE A 691 5.17 -12.41 11.58
CA ILE A 691 4.42 -13.61 11.97
C ILE A 691 2.93 -13.55 11.64
N GLN A 692 2.43 -12.45 11.06
CA GLN A 692 1.04 -12.39 10.63
C GLN A 692 0.80 -13.29 9.43
N GLU A 693 -0.41 -13.83 9.34
CA GLU A 693 -0.81 -14.76 8.28
C GLU A 693 -1.26 -14.01 7.01
N ASP A 694 -1.83 -12.81 7.15
CA ASP A 694 -2.42 -12.05 6.07
C ASP A 694 -1.43 -11.10 5.39
N TRP A 695 -1.12 -11.41 4.15
CA TRP A 695 -0.21 -10.66 3.28
C TRP A 695 -0.90 -10.33 1.97
N GLU A 696 -0.65 -9.12 1.46
CA GLU A 696 -1.03 -8.70 0.13
C GLU A 696 -0.03 -9.24 -0.89
N ASN A 697 -0.53 -9.96 -1.89
CA ASN A 697 0.30 -10.43 -3.00
C ASN A 697 0.76 -9.26 -3.87
N ARG A 698 2.04 -9.24 -4.22
CA ARG A 698 2.67 -8.24 -5.09
C ARG A 698 3.21 -8.86 -6.37
N SER A 699 3.20 -8.09 -7.46
CA SER A 699 3.68 -8.51 -8.77
C SER A 699 4.75 -7.56 -9.27
N PHE A 700 5.82 -8.12 -9.79
CA PHE A 700 6.96 -7.42 -10.37
C PHE A 700 7.19 -7.95 -11.78
N THR A 701 6.96 -7.12 -12.78
CA THR A 701 7.19 -7.44 -14.19
C THR A 701 8.22 -6.45 -14.73
N PHE A 702 9.30 -6.98 -15.32
CA PHE A 702 10.33 -6.19 -16.00
C PHE A 702 10.67 -6.86 -17.33
N GLY A 703 11.03 -6.06 -18.35
CA GLY A 703 11.63 -6.59 -19.57
C GLY A 703 12.92 -7.39 -19.29
N GLN A 704 13.72 -6.91 -18.33
CA GLN A 704 14.90 -7.62 -17.81
C GLN A 704 15.21 -7.17 -16.38
N LEU A 705 15.75 -8.06 -15.54
CA LEU A 705 16.38 -7.73 -14.26
C LEU A 705 17.88 -8.02 -14.36
N SER A 706 18.70 -6.96 -14.37
CA SER A 706 20.15 -7.02 -14.47
C SER A 706 20.79 -6.89 -13.09
N LEU A 707 21.55 -7.90 -12.66
CA LEU A 707 22.16 -7.99 -11.32
C LEU A 707 23.68 -8.12 -11.44
N LYS A 708 24.43 -7.26 -10.75
CA LYS A 708 25.90 -7.31 -10.73
C LYS A 708 26.46 -7.11 -9.34
N ASN A 709 27.26 -8.07 -8.85
CA ASN A 709 27.81 -8.10 -7.48
C ASN A 709 26.73 -7.97 -6.38
N THR A 710 25.52 -8.47 -6.64
CA THR A 710 24.32 -8.20 -5.81
C THR A 710 23.87 -9.46 -5.06
N ASP A 711 23.36 -9.31 -3.83
CA ASP A 711 22.48 -10.31 -3.23
C ASP A 711 21.01 -9.97 -3.58
N PHE A 712 20.28 -10.93 -4.12
CA PHE A 712 18.90 -10.77 -4.57
C PHE A 712 17.99 -11.78 -3.87
N GLY A 713 16.90 -11.30 -3.28
CA GLY A 713 15.84 -12.10 -2.68
C GLY A 713 14.49 -11.86 -3.37
N LEU A 714 13.82 -12.95 -3.76
CA LEU A 714 12.38 -12.95 -4.03
C LEU A 714 11.68 -13.71 -2.89
N SER A 715 10.96 -13.00 -2.04
CA SER A 715 10.41 -13.53 -0.78
C SER A 715 8.92 -13.87 -0.89
N ARG A 716 8.29 -14.26 0.22
CA ARG A 716 6.86 -14.66 0.27
C ARG A 716 5.92 -13.62 -0.36
N ASN A 717 4.77 -14.09 -0.85
CA ASN A 717 3.68 -13.30 -1.42
C ASN A 717 4.10 -12.41 -2.62
N ALA A 718 5.20 -12.73 -3.30
CA ALA A 718 5.69 -12.04 -4.49
C ALA A 718 5.67 -12.91 -5.75
N VAL A 719 5.23 -12.33 -6.87
CA VAL A 719 5.35 -12.88 -8.22
C VAL A 719 6.33 -12.04 -9.02
N LEU A 720 7.31 -12.67 -9.67
CA LEU A 720 8.29 -12.02 -10.54
C LEU A 720 8.20 -12.57 -11.97
N ASN A 721 8.05 -11.69 -12.96
CA ASN A 721 7.98 -12.03 -14.37
C ASN A 721 9.09 -11.28 -15.12
N THR A 722 10.22 -11.92 -15.42
CA THR A 722 11.35 -11.26 -16.10
C THR A 722 12.41 -12.23 -16.63
N VAL A 723 13.29 -11.76 -17.51
CA VAL A 723 14.60 -12.40 -17.74
C VAL A 723 15.59 -11.85 -16.71
N ILE A 724 16.10 -12.71 -15.84
CA ILE A 724 17.17 -12.35 -14.90
C ILE A 724 18.51 -12.55 -15.60
N ASP A 725 19.32 -11.50 -15.69
CA ASP A 725 20.69 -11.55 -16.21
C ASP A 725 21.70 -11.14 -15.14
N THR A 726 22.70 -11.98 -14.86
CA THR A 726 23.52 -11.85 -13.65
C THR A 726 25.02 -11.96 -13.91
N ASP A 727 25.81 -11.21 -13.14
CA ASP A 727 27.26 -11.33 -13.04
C ASP A 727 27.69 -11.29 -11.57
N ASN A 728 28.44 -12.29 -11.12
CA ASN A 728 28.95 -12.46 -9.74
C ASN A 728 27.91 -12.19 -8.63
N SER A 729 26.66 -12.63 -8.81
CA SER A 729 25.54 -12.31 -7.93
C SER A 729 24.93 -13.54 -7.24
N SER A 730 24.31 -13.34 -6.08
CA SER A 730 23.58 -14.34 -5.30
C SER A 730 22.08 -14.14 -5.50
N ILE A 731 21.35 -15.15 -5.95
CA ILE A 731 19.93 -15.08 -6.29
C ILE A 731 19.20 -16.13 -5.45
N THR A 732 18.27 -15.71 -4.59
CA THR A 732 17.48 -16.58 -3.72
C THR A 732 16.00 -16.42 -4.02
N LEU A 733 15.39 -17.47 -4.58
CA LEU A 733 13.95 -17.54 -4.85
C LEU A 733 13.27 -18.32 -3.72
N GLY A 734 12.27 -17.69 -3.09
CA GLY A 734 11.75 -18.14 -1.80
C GLY A 734 12.73 -17.82 -0.68
N ASP A 735 13.25 -16.59 -0.68
CA ASP A 735 14.04 -16.06 0.43
C ASP A 735 13.13 -15.86 1.66
N SER A 736 13.56 -16.37 2.81
CA SER A 736 12.80 -16.24 4.06
C SER A 736 13.09 -14.90 4.76
N ARG A 737 14.16 -14.22 4.34
CA ARG A 737 14.49 -12.86 4.76
C ARG A 737 13.49 -11.89 4.11
N VAL A 738 12.77 -11.17 4.95
CA VAL A 738 11.78 -10.15 4.58
C VAL A 738 11.98 -8.93 5.45
N PHE A 739 11.34 -7.83 5.05
CA PHE A 739 11.37 -6.59 5.80
C PHE A 739 9.95 -6.10 6.11
N ILE A 740 9.84 -5.29 7.16
CA ILE A 740 8.64 -4.51 7.49
C ILE A 740 9.03 -3.05 7.72
N ASP A 741 8.10 -2.13 7.51
CA ASP A 741 8.17 -0.79 8.08
C ASP A 741 7.43 -0.72 9.42
N LYS A 742 8.11 -0.23 10.46
CA LYS A 742 7.49 0.03 11.77
C LYS A 742 6.55 1.22 11.80
N LYS A 743 6.46 1.98 10.71
CA LYS A 743 5.59 3.15 10.53
C LYS A 743 4.68 3.01 9.30
N ASP A 744 4.51 1.79 8.81
CA ASP A 744 3.67 1.48 7.66
C ASP A 744 2.25 2.06 7.86
N GLY A 745 1.82 2.88 6.90
CA GLY A 745 0.54 3.62 6.94
C GLY A 745 0.53 4.91 7.78
N ASP A 746 1.64 5.32 8.41
CA ASP A 746 1.77 6.57 9.18
C ASP A 746 2.49 7.70 8.37
N GLY A 747 2.37 7.67 7.03
CA GLY A 747 2.93 8.67 6.11
C GLY A 747 4.24 8.28 5.45
N ILE A 748 5.00 9.26 4.95
CA ILE A 748 6.17 9.08 4.07
C ILE A 748 7.40 8.50 4.80
N ALA A 749 7.49 8.64 6.12
CA ALA A 749 8.74 8.48 6.84
C ALA A 749 8.93 7.07 7.41
N PHE A 750 9.51 6.15 6.66
CA PHE A 750 9.73 4.75 7.08
C PHE A 750 10.78 4.50 8.19
N SER A 751 10.79 3.27 8.71
CA SER A 751 11.70 2.68 9.71
C SER A 751 11.82 1.16 9.47
N LEU A 752 12.67 0.79 8.52
CA LEU A 752 12.87 -0.59 8.04
C LEU A 752 13.44 -1.53 9.11
N GLU A 753 12.91 -2.75 9.22
CA GLU A 753 13.47 -3.86 10.01
C GLU A 753 13.51 -5.16 9.19
N GLU A 754 14.65 -5.86 9.21
CA GLU A 754 14.80 -7.21 8.63
C GLU A 754 14.35 -8.28 9.62
N GLY A 755 13.66 -9.31 9.12
CA GLY A 755 13.24 -10.48 9.88
C GLY A 755 13.05 -11.71 9.00
N ILE A 756 12.50 -12.77 9.59
CA ILE A 756 12.27 -14.05 8.91
C ILE A 756 10.77 -14.34 8.85
N SER A 757 10.25 -14.58 7.64
CA SER A 757 8.87 -15.02 7.41
C SER A 757 8.81 -15.99 6.24
N ASP A 758 8.59 -17.27 6.53
CA ASP A 758 8.42 -18.31 5.53
C ASP A 758 6.97 -18.41 5.05
N ALA A 759 6.78 -18.59 3.74
CA ALA A 759 5.50 -18.96 3.16
C ALA A 759 5.08 -20.37 3.62
N VAL A 760 4.01 -20.46 4.41
CA VAL A 760 3.47 -21.74 4.90
C VAL A 760 2.43 -22.30 3.92
N GLN A 761 1.55 -21.45 3.40
CA GLN A 761 0.55 -21.86 2.41
C GLN A 761 1.11 -21.78 0.98
N ASN A 762 0.57 -22.57 0.06
CA ASN A 762 0.98 -22.54 -1.34
C ASN A 762 0.64 -21.20 -2.03
N SER A 763 -0.42 -20.53 -1.58
CA SER A 763 -0.83 -19.17 -2.01
C SER A 763 0.15 -18.07 -1.61
N ASP A 764 0.91 -18.28 -0.52
CA ASP A 764 1.91 -17.33 -0.02
C ASP A 764 3.28 -17.54 -0.65
N ARG A 765 3.46 -18.60 -1.43
CA ARG A 765 4.77 -18.97 -1.97
C ARG A 765 5.18 -17.99 -3.05
N SER A 766 6.45 -17.60 -3.04
CA SER A 766 7.04 -16.84 -4.15
C SER A 766 6.90 -17.61 -5.48
N VAL A 767 6.63 -16.87 -6.56
CA VAL A 767 6.55 -17.41 -7.92
C VAL A 767 7.48 -16.62 -8.82
N PHE A 768 8.32 -17.32 -9.59
CA PHE A 768 9.16 -16.69 -10.61
C PHE A 768 8.88 -17.30 -11.98
N ASN A 769 8.61 -16.46 -12.97
CA ASN A 769 8.35 -16.84 -14.36
C ASN A 769 9.37 -16.14 -15.29
N GLY A 770 10.09 -16.91 -16.11
CA GLY A 770 11.00 -16.33 -17.10
C GLY A 770 12.24 -17.18 -17.37
N SER A 771 13.40 -16.53 -17.51
CA SER A 771 14.68 -17.18 -17.80
C SER A 771 15.77 -16.63 -16.88
N VAL A 772 16.77 -17.44 -16.52
CA VAL A 772 17.93 -17.00 -15.71
C VAL A 772 19.22 -17.21 -16.48
N ILE A 773 20.01 -16.15 -16.61
CA ILE A 773 21.35 -16.16 -17.19
C ILE A 773 22.38 -15.93 -16.07
N LEU A 774 23.21 -16.93 -15.81
CA LEU A 774 24.25 -16.89 -14.78
C LEU A 774 25.62 -16.74 -15.44
N LYS A 775 26.36 -15.68 -15.09
CA LYS A 775 27.75 -15.45 -15.51
C LYS A 775 28.67 -15.27 -14.31
N GLY A 776 29.97 -15.49 -14.51
CA GLY A 776 30.97 -15.38 -13.46
C GLY A 776 30.72 -16.35 -12.30
N GLY A 777 30.89 -15.89 -11.06
CA GLY A 777 30.64 -16.66 -9.84
C GLY A 777 29.18 -16.69 -9.37
N SER A 778 28.19 -16.43 -10.24
CA SER A 778 26.79 -16.32 -9.83
C SER A 778 26.18 -17.63 -9.27
N GLN A 779 25.27 -17.48 -8.31
CA GLN A 779 24.62 -18.58 -7.59
C GLN A 779 23.09 -18.40 -7.59
N LEU A 780 22.33 -19.41 -8.02
CA LEU A 780 20.87 -19.43 -7.91
C LEU A 780 20.42 -20.48 -6.88
N ARG A 781 19.60 -20.08 -5.91
CA ARG A 781 18.99 -20.96 -4.90
C ARG A 781 17.47 -20.90 -5.03
N ILE A 782 16.84 -22.03 -5.32
CA ILE A 782 15.39 -22.20 -5.41
C ILE A 782 14.96 -22.93 -4.14
N LEU A 783 14.48 -22.19 -3.14
CA LEU A 783 14.25 -22.68 -1.77
C LEU A 783 12.78 -22.96 -1.48
N ASN A 784 11.98 -21.93 -1.21
CA ASN A 784 10.53 -22.05 -1.00
C ASN A 784 9.79 -21.26 -2.10
N SER A 785 9.91 -21.74 -3.33
CA SER A 785 9.49 -21.03 -4.54
C SER A 785 8.97 -21.97 -5.63
N SER A 786 8.09 -21.46 -6.48
CA SER A 786 7.73 -22.07 -7.77
C SER A 786 8.38 -21.28 -8.90
N PHE A 787 9.47 -21.81 -9.46
CA PHE A 787 10.11 -21.28 -10.66
C PHE A 787 9.54 -21.97 -11.92
N SER A 788 9.10 -21.20 -12.91
CA SER A 788 8.72 -21.65 -14.24
C SER A 788 9.62 -21.01 -15.30
N GLY A 789 10.52 -21.78 -15.90
CA GLY A 789 11.56 -21.19 -16.75
C GLY A 789 12.76 -22.05 -17.12
N ASP A 790 13.67 -21.45 -17.87
CA ASP A 790 14.96 -22.02 -18.28
C ASP A 790 16.15 -21.35 -17.58
N ILE A 791 17.26 -22.08 -17.45
CA ILE A 791 18.52 -21.57 -16.89
C ILE A 791 19.66 -21.83 -17.87
N THR A 792 20.45 -20.78 -18.13
CA THR A 792 21.76 -20.88 -18.79
C THR A 792 22.83 -20.38 -17.83
N GLY A 793 23.78 -21.23 -17.46
CA GLY A 793 24.90 -20.89 -16.58
C GLY A 793 26.26 -21.21 -17.18
N ASP A 794 27.15 -20.23 -17.14
CA ASP A 794 28.55 -20.34 -17.55
C ASP A 794 29.39 -21.13 -16.53
N MET A 795 30.63 -21.47 -16.91
CA MET A 795 31.61 -22.10 -16.03
C MET A 795 31.89 -21.25 -14.78
N GLY A 796 31.84 -21.87 -13.60
CA GLY A 796 31.96 -21.23 -12.29
C GLY A 796 30.62 -20.91 -11.61
N THR A 797 29.50 -21.05 -12.31
CA THR A 797 28.16 -20.80 -11.76
C THR A 797 27.58 -22.02 -11.04
N SER A 798 26.60 -21.79 -10.16
CA SER A 798 25.93 -22.87 -9.44
C SER A 798 24.42 -22.67 -9.25
N VAL A 799 23.69 -23.77 -9.27
CA VAL A 799 22.25 -23.84 -8.98
C VAL A 799 22.00 -24.82 -7.83
N GLN A 800 21.14 -24.42 -6.90
CA GLN A 800 20.67 -25.24 -5.79
C GLN A 800 19.14 -25.31 -5.82
N LEU A 801 18.58 -26.52 -5.81
CA LEU A 801 17.14 -26.78 -5.67
C LEU A 801 16.87 -27.45 -4.31
N GLY A 802 16.34 -26.67 -3.37
CA GLY A 802 16.01 -27.11 -2.02
C GLY A 802 14.74 -27.95 -1.94
N LYS A 803 14.48 -28.54 -0.76
CA LYS A 803 13.37 -29.47 -0.50
C LYS A 803 11.98 -28.95 -0.87
N ASN A 804 11.73 -27.66 -0.64
CA ASN A 804 10.44 -27.03 -0.96
C ASN A 804 10.46 -26.34 -2.33
N GLY A 805 11.57 -26.45 -3.07
CA GLY A 805 11.81 -25.77 -4.34
C GLY A 805 11.21 -26.57 -5.49
N ILE A 806 10.46 -25.87 -6.34
CA ILE A 806 9.86 -26.44 -7.53
C ILE A 806 10.43 -25.69 -8.74
N TRP A 807 11.09 -26.42 -9.64
CA TRP A 807 11.52 -25.91 -10.94
C TRP A 807 10.71 -26.59 -12.05
N LYS A 808 9.83 -25.84 -12.71
CA LYS A 808 9.11 -26.23 -13.92
C LYS A 808 9.91 -25.76 -15.13
N MET A 809 10.70 -26.65 -15.72
CA MET A 809 11.59 -26.34 -16.84
C MET A 809 10.80 -26.27 -18.15
N ASN A 810 10.76 -25.11 -18.81
CA ASN A 810 9.94 -24.87 -20.02
C ASN A 810 10.73 -24.81 -21.33
N LYS A 811 12.07 -24.68 -21.30
CA LYS A 811 12.97 -24.82 -22.46
C LYS A 811 14.24 -25.57 -22.04
N ASN A 812 15.07 -25.96 -23.01
CA ASN A 812 16.40 -26.53 -22.74
C ASN A 812 17.21 -25.64 -21.79
N SER A 813 17.95 -26.26 -20.87
CA SER A 813 18.75 -25.56 -19.86
C SER A 813 20.17 -26.16 -19.78
N SER A 814 21.14 -25.32 -19.44
CA SER A 814 22.57 -25.69 -19.34
C SER A 814 23.17 -25.14 -18.06
N LEU A 815 23.75 -26.00 -17.23
CA LEU A 815 24.28 -25.66 -15.91
C LEU A 815 25.74 -26.15 -15.77
N ASP A 816 26.59 -25.37 -15.11
CA ASP A 816 27.90 -25.88 -14.67
C ASP A 816 27.73 -26.78 -13.43
N SER A 817 27.45 -26.19 -12.27
CA SER A 817 27.15 -26.96 -11.04
C SER A 817 25.65 -26.96 -10.72
N PHE A 818 25.06 -28.15 -10.54
CA PHE A 818 23.69 -28.30 -10.03
C PHE A 818 23.68 -29.17 -8.77
N SER A 819 22.94 -28.73 -7.75
CA SER A 819 22.76 -29.46 -6.50
C SER A 819 21.30 -29.53 -6.07
N SER A 820 20.89 -30.64 -5.45
CA SER A 820 19.55 -30.76 -4.87
C SER A 820 19.49 -31.69 -3.66
N GLN A 821 18.65 -31.33 -2.70
CA GLN A 821 18.28 -32.17 -1.55
C GLN A 821 16.75 -32.21 -1.47
N ALA A 822 16.16 -33.30 -1.96
CA ALA A 822 14.71 -33.54 -2.00
C ALA A 822 13.87 -32.50 -2.77
N GLY A 823 14.45 -31.80 -3.75
CA GLY A 823 13.73 -30.83 -4.59
C GLY A 823 12.87 -31.47 -5.68
N ILE A 824 12.02 -30.66 -6.32
CA ILE A 824 11.14 -31.08 -7.43
C ILE A 824 11.54 -30.39 -8.74
N LEU A 825 11.97 -31.18 -9.72
CA LEU A 825 12.17 -30.77 -11.10
C LEU A 825 11.03 -31.34 -11.95
N SER A 826 10.28 -30.49 -12.65
CA SER A 826 9.27 -30.91 -13.62
C SER A 826 9.63 -30.40 -15.01
N PHE A 827 9.71 -31.30 -15.97
CA PHE A 827 9.74 -30.96 -17.39
C PHE A 827 8.32 -30.90 -18.00
N ILE A 828 7.30 -31.33 -17.25
CA ILE A 828 5.90 -31.33 -17.69
C ILE A 828 5.34 -29.91 -17.60
N THR A 829 4.71 -29.47 -18.70
CA THR A 829 4.09 -28.15 -18.91
C THR A 829 2.83 -28.34 -19.76
N ASP A 830 1.88 -27.39 -19.69
CA ASP A 830 0.56 -27.50 -20.36
C ASP A 830 0.65 -27.64 -21.89
N GLN A 831 1.75 -27.18 -22.48
CA GLN A 831 2.12 -27.38 -23.89
C GLN A 831 3.50 -28.06 -23.93
N TRP A 832 3.54 -29.33 -23.53
CA TRP A 832 4.79 -30.07 -23.44
C TRP A 832 5.45 -30.26 -24.82
N GLN A 833 6.76 -30.07 -24.85
CA GLN A 833 7.67 -30.48 -25.92
C GLN A 833 8.91 -31.14 -25.29
N PRO A 834 9.63 -32.04 -25.99
CA PRO A 834 10.84 -32.66 -25.47
C PRO A 834 11.95 -31.64 -25.17
N LYS A 835 12.52 -31.69 -23.96
CA LYS A 835 13.57 -30.75 -23.51
C LYS A 835 14.77 -31.48 -22.90
N THR A 836 15.94 -30.87 -23.00
CA THR A 836 17.20 -31.38 -22.42
C THR A 836 17.72 -30.44 -21.33
N LEU A 837 18.03 -31.03 -20.16
CA LEU A 837 18.83 -30.40 -19.12
C LEU A 837 20.27 -30.93 -19.20
N THR A 838 21.21 -30.06 -19.55
CA THR A 838 22.65 -30.39 -19.57
C THR A 838 23.32 -29.84 -18.31
N ILE A 839 24.10 -30.67 -17.62
CA ILE A 839 24.76 -30.33 -16.35
C ILE A 839 26.21 -30.78 -16.43
N ASN A 840 27.18 -29.92 -16.09
CA ASN A 840 28.57 -30.36 -16.01
C ASN A 840 28.81 -31.25 -14.77
N THR A 841 28.45 -30.76 -13.58
CA THR A 841 28.59 -31.47 -12.30
C THR A 841 27.25 -31.50 -11.54
N LEU A 842 26.74 -32.69 -11.21
CA LEU A 842 25.52 -32.90 -10.43
C LEU A 842 25.83 -33.47 -9.04
N ASN A 843 25.29 -32.85 -7.99
CA ASN A 843 25.25 -33.40 -6.63
C ASN A 843 23.80 -33.43 -6.11
N ALA A 844 23.09 -34.52 -6.35
CA ALA A 844 21.66 -34.64 -6.08
C ALA A 844 21.33 -35.86 -5.22
N SER A 845 20.54 -35.62 -4.16
CA SER A 845 19.94 -36.68 -3.36
C SER A 845 18.44 -36.47 -3.16
N ASN A 846 17.67 -37.55 -3.31
CA ASN A 846 16.19 -37.55 -3.24
C ASN A 846 15.51 -36.62 -4.27
N LEU A 847 16.20 -36.20 -5.34
CA LEU A 847 15.61 -35.34 -6.38
C LEU A 847 14.45 -36.07 -7.06
N SER A 848 13.28 -35.44 -7.09
CA SER A 848 12.11 -35.94 -7.82
C SER A 848 12.01 -35.26 -9.18
N VAL A 849 12.13 -36.03 -10.27
CA VAL A 849 12.12 -35.53 -11.65
C VAL A 849 10.86 -36.02 -12.37
N TYR A 850 9.95 -35.11 -12.71
CA TYR A 850 8.77 -35.41 -13.53
C TYR A 850 9.10 -35.19 -15.00
N MET A 851 9.03 -36.25 -15.80
CA MET A 851 9.41 -36.23 -17.22
C MET A 851 8.18 -36.40 -18.12
N GLY A 852 8.13 -35.63 -19.20
CA GLY A 852 7.22 -35.85 -20.32
C GLY A 852 7.86 -36.77 -21.36
N ILE A 853 7.00 -37.57 -21.99
CA ILE A 853 7.33 -38.50 -23.07
C ILE A 853 6.22 -38.44 -24.11
N SER A 854 6.55 -38.55 -25.40
CA SER A 854 5.60 -38.89 -26.46
C SER A 854 5.97 -40.26 -27.03
N ALA A 855 5.11 -41.25 -26.82
CA ALA A 855 5.28 -42.58 -27.42
C ALA A 855 5.17 -42.52 -28.96
N ALA A 856 4.24 -41.70 -29.47
CA ALA A 856 3.95 -41.56 -30.90
C ALA A 856 5.16 -41.06 -31.70
N ASP A 857 5.79 -39.99 -31.21
CA ASP A 857 6.97 -39.34 -31.81
C ASP A 857 8.28 -40.02 -31.40
N SER A 858 8.22 -40.89 -30.38
CA SER A 858 9.37 -41.52 -29.75
C SER A 858 10.41 -40.48 -29.33
N ALA A 859 9.94 -39.53 -28.53
CA ALA A 859 10.68 -38.41 -27.98
C ALA A 859 10.40 -38.27 -26.48
N SER A 860 11.37 -37.78 -25.72
CA SER A 860 11.26 -37.62 -24.27
C SER A 860 12.10 -36.44 -23.80
N ASP A 861 11.82 -35.97 -22.60
CA ASP A 861 12.78 -35.14 -21.87
C ASP A 861 14.08 -35.93 -21.57
N GLN A 862 15.18 -35.22 -21.34
CA GLN A 862 16.50 -35.80 -21.08
C GLN A 862 17.31 -35.03 -20.03
N ILE A 863 18.03 -35.77 -19.17
CA ILE A 863 19.09 -35.24 -18.29
C ILE A 863 20.45 -35.73 -18.79
N ASN A 864 21.40 -34.82 -19.01
CA ASN A 864 22.74 -35.12 -19.53
C ASN A 864 23.83 -34.56 -18.62
N ILE A 865 24.50 -35.44 -17.87
CA ILE A 865 25.56 -35.09 -16.93
C ILE A 865 26.93 -35.32 -17.58
N LEU A 866 27.74 -34.27 -17.72
CA LEU A 866 28.96 -34.30 -18.56
C LEU A 866 30.19 -34.85 -17.83
N ASN A 867 30.46 -34.41 -16.60
CA ASN A 867 31.74 -34.65 -15.92
C ASN A 867 31.62 -35.47 -14.61
N GLN A 868 30.64 -35.17 -13.75
CA GLN A 868 30.50 -35.88 -12.46
C GLN A 868 29.05 -35.92 -11.95
N ALA A 869 28.66 -37.06 -11.38
CA ALA A 869 27.41 -37.25 -10.64
C ALA A 869 27.71 -37.78 -9.23
N THR A 870 27.21 -37.12 -8.19
CA THR A 870 27.31 -37.52 -6.77
C THR A 870 25.97 -37.38 -6.05
N GLY A 871 25.82 -38.06 -4.91
CA GLY A 871 24.54 -38.28 -4.23
C GLY A 871 23.91 -39.62 -4.59
N GLY A 872 22.57 -39.70 -4.65
CA GLY A 872 21.83 -40.95 -4.88
C GLY A 872 20.34 -40.86 -4.51
N ASP A 873 19.60 -41.95 -4.72
CA ASP A 873 18.16 -42.05 -4.43
C ASP A 873 17.28 -41.03 -5.19
N ASN A 874 17.70 -40.66 -6.41
CA ASN A 874 16.94 -39.77 -7.28
C ASN A 874 15.89 -40.56 -8.08
N ILE A 875 14.72 -39.96 -8.34
CA ILE A 875 13.56 -40.63 -8.93
C ILE A 875 13.17 -39.97 -10.25
N LEU A 876 13.10 -40.76 -11.31
CA LEU A 876 12.49 -40.40 -12.59
C LEU A 876 11.02 -40.84 -12.55
N ASN A 877 10.12 -39.87 -12.39
CA ASN A 877 8.68 -40.05 -12.47
C ASN A 877 8.21 -39.87 -13.92
N LEU A 878 7.52 -40.89 -14.43
CA LEU A 878 7.04 -40.97 -15.81
C LEU A 878 5.50 -41.00 -15.88
N THR A 879 4.80 -40.36 -14.93
CA THR A 879 3.32 -40.33 -14.84
C THR A 879 2.65 -39.83 -16.13
N SER A 880 3.35 -39.02 -16.94
CA SER A 880 2.92 -38.57 -18.28
C SER A 880 2.66 -39.71 -19.29
N LEU A 881 3.17 -40.93 -19.03
CA LEU A 881 2.88 -42.12 -19.85
C LEU A 881 1.48 -42.70 -19.61
N LEU A 882 0.85 -42.44 -18.45
CA LEU A 882 -0.42 -43.10 -18.08
C LEU A 882 -1.58 -42.72 -19.00
N ASP A 883 -1.54 -41.52 -19.58
CA ASP A 883 -2.57 -41.01 -20.49
C ASP A 883 -2.33 -41.40 -21.97
N GLN A 884 -1.34 -42.27 -22.26
CA GLN A 884 -0.94 -42.65 -23.61
C GLN A 884 -1.11 -44.15 -23.88
N GLY A 885 -1.61 -44.51 -25.06
CA GLY A 885 -1.58 -45.89 -25.54
C GLY A 885 -0.15 -46.30 -25.88
N VAL A 886 0.49 -47.12 -25.03
CA VAL A 886 1.95 -47.31 -25.08
C VAL A 886 2.36 -48.44 -26.03
N VAL A 887 2.81 -48.08 -27.24
CA VAL A 887 3.81 -48.85 -27.99
C VAL A 887 4.93 -47.89 -28.42
N LEU A 888 6.08 -48.01 -27.77
CA LEU A 888 7.29 -47.27 -28.13
C LEU A 888 7.95 -47.93 -29.33
N LYS A 889 8.44 -47.14 -30.30
CA LYS A 889 9.06 -47.65 -31.54
C LYS A 889 10.57 -47.83 -31.44
N LYS A 890 11.20 -47.26 -30.42
CA LYS A 890 12.65 -47.32 -30.12
C LYS A 890 12.90 -46.99 -28.65
N ASP A 891 14.06 -47.41 -28.13
CA ASP A 891 14.51 -47.01 -26.79
C ASP A 891 14.61 -45.48 -26.67
N LEU A 892 14.15 -44.92 -25.55
CA LEU A 892 14.32 -43.51 -25.20
C LEU A 892 15.32 -43.38 -24.05
N ILE A 893 16.37 -42.59 -24.24
CA ILE A 893 17.31 -42.24 -23.17
C ILE A 893 16.69 -41.10 -22.36
N LEU A 894 16.54 -41.32 -21.05
CA LEU A 894 15.94 -40.35 -20.11
C LEU A 894 17.01 -39.66 -19.27
N ALA A 895 18.06 -40.38 -18.88
CA ALA A 895 19.24 -39.78 -18.25
C ALA A 895 20.54 -40.40 -18.76
N SER A 896 21.62 -39.62 -18.75
CA SER A 896 22.98 -40.12 -18.98
C SER A 896 24.01 -39.45 -18.06
N ALA A 897 24.99 -40.23 -17.61
CA ALA A 897 26.08 -39.78 -16.75
C ALA A 897 27.41 -40.47 -17.14
N PRO A 898 28.58 -40.01 -16.67
CA PRO A 898 29.85 -40.67 -16.95
C PRO A 898 29.96 -42.06 -16.30
N THR A 899 30.74 -42.95 -16.91
CA THR A 899 31.11 -44.25 -16.31
C THR A 899 31.70 -44.08 -14.92
N GLY A 900 31.33 -44.98 -14.00
CA GLY A 900 31.63 -44.87 -12.57
C GLY A 900 30.48 -44.25 -11.74
N THR A 901 29.45 -43.69 -12.38
CA THR A 901 28.20 -43.33 -11.69
C THR A 901 27.46 -44.61 -11.25
N PRO A 902 26.95 -44.72 -10.01
CA PRO A 902 26.20 -45.91 -9.57
C PRO A 902 24.94 -46.14 -10.42
N TYR A 903 24.63 -47.39 -10.78
CA TYR A 903 23.47 -47.70 -11.63
C TYR A 903 22.13 -47.36 -10.98
N ASN A 904 22.08 -47.37 -9.63
CA ASN A 904 20.93 -46.97 -8.83
C ASN A 904 20.89 -45.45 -8.54
N TYR A 905 21.74 -44.63 -9.17
CA TYR A 905 21.76 -43.18 -8.96
C TYR A 905 20.43 -42.52 -9.33
N PHE A 906 19.82 -42.99 -10.42
CA PHE A 906 18.41 -42.81 -10.72
C PHE A 906 17.67 -44.13 -10.58
N SER A 907 16.46 -44.04 -10.05
CA SER A 907 15.42 -45.08 -10.03
C SER A 907 14.18 -44.58 -10.78
N PHE A 908 13.26 -45.48 -11.12
CA PHE A 908 12.00 -45.13 -11.78
C PHE A 908 10.85 -45.23 -10.78
N ALA A 909 9.91 -44.28 -10.81
CA ALA A 909 8.72 -44.35 -9.97
C ALA A 909 7.76 -45.46 -10.43
N SER A 910 7.12 -46.15 -9.48
CA SER A 910 5.90 -46.93 -9.76
C SER A 910 4.80 -45.98 -10.25
N LEU A 911 4.08 -46.35 -11.32
CA LEU A 911 3.02 -45.53 -11.89
C LEU A 911 1.67 -46.16 -11.56
N ASP A 912 1.03 -45.66 -10.50
CA ASP A 912 -0.28 -46.14 -10.07
C ASP A 912 -1.40 -45.42 -10.84
N SER A 913 -2.30 -46.20 -11.48
CA SER A 913 -3.51 -45.70 -12.12
C SER A 913 -4.71 -46.55 -11.70
N GLY A 914 -5.63 -45.97 -10.94
CA GLY A 914 -6.78 -46.69 -10.39
C GLY A 914 -6.38 -47.86 -9.48
N PHE A 915 -6.74 -49.08 -9.88
CA PHE A 915 -6.38 -50.33 -9.20
C PHE A 915 -5.21 -51.08 -9.86
N THR A 916 -4.50 -50.44 -10.79
CA THR A 916 -3.46 -51.05 -11.62
C THR A 916 -2.13 -50.31 -11.48
N VAL A 917 -1.06 -51.05 -11.17
CA VAL A 917 0.31 -50.56 -11.20
C VAL A 917 0.86 -50.75 -12.60
N TYR A 918 1.09 -49.67 -13.33
CA TYR A 918 1.82 -49.70 -14.60
C TYR A 918 3.32 -49.58 -14.33
N THR A 919 4.07 -50.61 -14.68
CA THR A 919 5.53 -50.62 -14.57
C THR A 919 6.13 -50.53 -15.97
N PRO A 920 6.66 -49.36 -16.39
CA PRO A 920 7.30 -49.23 -17.70
C PRO A 920 8.57 -50.07 -17.78
N ASP A 921 8.78 -50.76 -18.92
CA ASP A 921 9.99 -51.53 -19.18
C ASP A 921 11.20 -50.58 -19.27
N THR A 922 12.10 -50.68 -18.30
CA THR A 922 13.25 -49.78 -18.16
C THR A 922 14.58 -50.54 -18.15
N GLN A 923 15.66 -49.85 -18.52
CA GLN A 923 17.00 -50.42 -18.56
C GLN A 923 18.06 -49.41 -18.13
N VAL A 924 19.00 -49.86 -17.31
CA VAL A 924 20.27 -49.17 -17.06
C VAL A 924 21.38 -49.93 -17.76
N GLN A 925 22.21 -49.25 -18.56
CA GLN A 925 23.34 -49.86 -19.25
C GLN A 925 24.51 -48.87 -19.39
N GLU A 926 25.74 -49.38 -19.37
CA GLU A 926 26.89 -48.61 -19.82
C GLU A 926 27.09 -48.76 -21.33
N ASN A 927 27.39 -47.64 -22.00
CA ASN A 927 27.72 -47.58 -23.42
C ASN A 927 28.60 -46.35 -23.70
N ASN A 928 29.63 -46.49 -24.52
CA ASN A 928 30.52 -45.39 -24.94
C ASN A 928 31.04 -44.50 -23.78
N GLY A 929 31.42 -45.10 -22.65
CA GLY A 929 31.93 -44.37 -21.47
C GLY A 929 30.88 -43.63 -20.65
N ARG A 930 29.58 -43.95 -20.84
CA ARG A 930 28.45 -43.34 -20.13
C ARG A 930 27.51 -44.39 -19.58
N VAL A 931 26.98 -44.17 -18.38
CA VAL A 931 25.82 -44.87 -17.82
C VAL A 931 24.56 -44.23 -18.41
N LEU A 932 23.65 -45.03 -18.96
CA LEU A 932 22.42 -44.60 -19.60
C LEU A 932 21.20 -45.22 -18.90
N TRP A 933 20.25 -44.38 -18.49
CA TRP A 933 18.93 -44.79 -18.02
C TRP A 933 17.93 -44.63 -19.16
N LYS A 934 17.25 -45.73 -19.49
CA LYS A 934 16.38 -45.83 -20.66
C LYS A 934 15.00 -46.34 -20.33
N LEU A 935 14.03 -45.88 -21.11
CA LEU A 935 12.76 -46.55 -21.33
C LEU A 935 12.89 -47.42 -22.60
N LYS A 936 12.59 -48.72 -22.50
CA LYS A 936 12.72 -49.66 -23.61
C LYS A 936 11.51 -49.61 -24.54
N HIS A 937 11.75 -49.95 -25.80
CA HIS A 937 10.68 -50.35 -26.69
C HIS A 937 10.31 -51.82 -26.51
N HIS A 938 9.03 -52.13 -26.71
CA HIS A 938 8.58 -53.50 -26.96
C HIS A 938 8.72 -53.75 -28.47
N ALA A 939 9.66 -54.62 -28.87
CA ALA A 939 9.66 -55.16 -30.22
C ALA A 939 8.42 -56.06 -30.40
N ASP A 940 7.81 -56.02 -31.59
CA ASP A 940 6.45 -56.49 -31.85
C ASP A 940 6.12 -57.88 -31.28
N GLN A 941 4.92 -58.01 -30.69
CA GLN A 941 4.29 -59.32 -30.64
C GLN A 941 3.94 -59.74 -32.07
N ILE A 942 4.52 -60.85 -32.50
CA ILE A 942 4.35 -61.44 -33.82
C ILE A 942 2.86 -61.74 -34.06
N GLU A 943 2.30 -61.15 -35.12
CA GLU A 943 1.02 -61.55 -35.71
C GLU A 943 1.05 -63.07 -35.99
N PRO A 944 0.09 -63.87 -35.48
CA PRO A 944 0.09 -65.31 -35.76
C PRO A 944 -0.11 -65.57 -37.25
N GLN A 945 0.95 -65.97 -37.94
CA GLN A 945 0.83 -66.42 -39.33
C GLN A 945 -0.10 -67.64 -39.40
N VAL A 946 -1.17 -67.49 -40.19
CA VAL A 946 -2.02 -68.61 -40.61
C VAL A 946 -1.20 -69.53 -41.52
N PRO A 947 -0.98 -70.80 -41.18
CA PRO A 947 -0.39 -71.77 -42.09
C PRO A 947 -1.51 -72.37 -42.97
N GLU A 948 -1.49 -72.09 -44.27
CA GLU A 948 -2.11 -73.00 -45.22
C GLU A 948 -1.21 -74.23 -45.38
N GLU A 949 -1.67 -75.42 -44.98
CA GLU A 949 -1.56 -76.59 -45.86
C GLU A 949 -2.42 -77.80 -45.45
N SER A 950 -3.11 -78.34 -46.45
CA SER A 950 -3.51 -79.75 -46.64
C SER A 950 -4.60 -80.38 -45.75
N TYR A 951 -5.67 -80.82 -46.44
CA TYR A 951 -6.54 -81.91 -45.99
C TYR A 951 -5.82 -83.26 -46.12
N ASN A 952 -5.90 -84.11 -45.09
CA ASN A 952 -6.08 -85.56 -45.26
C ASN A 952 -6.65 -86.20 -43.98
N ALA A 953 -7.38 -87.30 -44.14
CA ALA A 953 -8.28 -87.86 -43.12
C ALA A 953 -7.68 -89.04 -42.32
N THR A 954 -8.50 -89.62 -41.41
CA THR A 954 -8.25 -90.69 -40.40
C THR A 954 -7.62 -90.20 -39.09
N GLY A 955 -8.02 -90.67 -37.88
CA GLY A 955 -9.15 -91.51 -37.47
C GLY A 955 -8.94 -92.11 -36.06
N GLY A 956 -9.95 -92.05 -35.17
CA GLY A 956 -9.90 -92.56 -33.76
C GLY A 956 -9.11 -91.66 -32.79
N ASP A 957 -9.36 -91.63 -31.46
CA ASP A 957 -10.37 -92.30 -30.62
C ASP A 957 -10.70 -91.45 -29.36
N ILE A 958 -11.85 -91.72 -28.74
CA ILE A 958 -12.35 -91.16 -27.45
C ILE A 958 -12.22 -92.26 -26.39
N PRO A 959 -11.65 -92.03 -25.17
CA PRO A 959 -12.47 -91.74 -23.96
C PRO A 959 -11.73 -90.96 -22.82
N SER A 960 -12.31 -90.52 -21.70
CA SER A 960 -13.69 -90.16 -21.27
C SER A 960 -13.63 -89.68 -19.80
N HIS A 961 -14.51 -88.76 -19.36
CA HIS A 961 -15.14 -88.66 -18.01
C HIS A 961 -15.84 -87.27 -17.93
N ILE A 962 -17.16 -87.13 -18.14
CA ILE A 962 -18.27 -87.36 -17.17
C ILE A 962 -18.10 -86.42 -15.94
N SER A 963 -18.70 -85.23 -15.87
CA SER A 963 -20.15 -84.88 -15.63
C SER A 963 -20.59 -85.11 -14.18
N PRO A 964 -21.62 -84.42 -13.61
CA PRO A 964 -22.65 -83.52 -14.19
C PRO A 964 -22.53 -82.04 -13.74
N GLU A 965 -23.10 -81.00 -14.37
CA GLU A 965 -24.40 -80.76 -15.03
C GLU A 965 -25.54 -80.31 -14.09
N GLN A 966 -25.93 -79.05 -14.20
CA GLN A 966 -27.30 -78.54 -13.98
C GLN A 966 -27.52 -77.27 -14.83
N SER A 967 -28.42 -77.39 -15.80
CA SER A 967 -29.58 -76.52 -16.10
C SER A 967 -29.56 -75.03 -15.65
N ASN A 968 -30.06 -74.05 -16.43
CA ASN A 968 -31.07 -74.16 -17.49
C ASN A 968 -31.08 -72.97 -18.48
N GLU A 969 -31.83 -73.15 -19.56
CA GLU A 969 -32.21 -72.19 -20.62
C GLU A 969 -33.00 -70.96 -20.08
N GLY A 970 -33.14 -69.82 -20.79
CA GLY A 970 -32.60 -69.42 -22.10
C GLY A 970 -33.31 -68.20 -22.72
N ASN A 971 -32.91 -67.85 -23.96
CA ASN A 971 -33.69 -67.19 -25.04
C ASN A 971 -34.33 -65.77 -24.86
N THR A 972 -33.80 -64.71 -25.53
CA THR A 972 -34.19 -64.16 -26.89
C THR A 972 -35.29 -63.06 -26.83
N VAL A 973 -35.39 -62.00 -27.68
CA VAL A 973 -34.65 -61.55 -28.90
C VAL A 973 -35.00 -60.09 -29.29
N SER A 974 -34.23 -59.50 -30.23
CA SER A 974 -34.54 -58.33 -31.11
C SER A 974 -34.42 -56.92 -30.52
N GLY A 975 -33.76 -55.95 -31.19
CA GLY A 975 -33.01 -56.00 -32.47
C GLY A 975 -32.56 -54.62 -32.97
N ASN A 976 -31.71 -54.61 -34.03
CA ASN A 976 -31.57 -53.69 -35.20
C ASN A 976 -32.15 -52.25 -35.15
N ASP A 977 -31.71 -51.16 -35.82
CA ASP A 977 -30.66 -50.82 -36.82
C ASP A 977 -30.71 -49.27 -37.06
N SER A 978 -29.79 -48.53 -37.71
CA SER A 978 -28.36 -48.72 -38.07
C SER A 978 -27.74 -47.46 -38.74
N ILE A 979 -26.46 -47.15 -38.44
CA ILE A 979 -25.39 -46.75 -39.41
C ILE A 979 -25.31 -45.32 -40.04
N ASN A 980 -24.04 -44.87 -40.22
CA ASN A 980 -23.48 -43.72 -40.97
C ASN A 980 -23.78 -42.29 -40.45
N GLY A 981 -22.86 -41.30 -40.48
CA GLY A 981 -21.54 -41.13 -41.12
C GLY A 981 -21.53 -39.82 -41.93
N GLY A 982 -20.46 -39.01 -42.11
CA GLY A 982 -19.08 -39.00 -41.60
C GLY A 982 -18.31 -37.75 -42.11
N HIS A 983 -17.14 -37.46 -41.52
CA HIS A 983 -16.02 -36.62 -42.01
C HIS A 983 -16.18 -35.20 -42.65
N SER A 984 -15.54 -34.24 -41.95
CA SER A 984 -14.34 -33.45 -42.40
C SER A 984 -14.45 -32.02 -42.98
N ALA A 985 -13.46 -31.20 -42.55
CA ALA A 985 -12.84 -30.02 -43.21
C ALA A 985 -13.66 -28.72 -43.38
N ASP A 986 -13.07 -27.51 -43.43
CA ASP A 986 -11.82 -26.94 -42.86
C ASP A 986 -11.86 -25.39 -43.04
N SER A 987 -11.09 -24.64 -42.25
CA SER A 987 -10.52 -23.28 -42.54
C SER A 987 -11.39 -21.99 -42.60
N THR A 988 -10.91 -20.97 -41.87
CA THR A 988 -10.86 -19.50 -42.16
C THR A 988 -12.11 -18.58 -42.21
N VAL A 989 -12.37 -17.83 -41.11
CA VAL A 989 -12.05 -16.38 -40.85
C VAL A 989 -12.11 -15.39 -42.06
N PRO A 990 -12.54 -14.08 -41.96
CA PRO A 990 -12.96 -13.22 -40.81
C PRO A 990 -14.30 -12.43 -41.00
N GLY A 991 -14.70 -11.57 -40.03
CA GLY A 991 -15.47 -10.34 -40.33
C GLY A 991 -16.43 -9.76 -39.27
N ASP A 992 -16.06 -8.60 -38.71
CA ASP A 992 -16.90 -7.43 -38.36
C ASP A 992 -18.08 -7.47 -37.34
N ASN A 993 -17.83 -6.78 -36.23
CA ASN A 993 -18.56 -5.61 -35.69
C ASN A 993 -19.98 -5.67 -35.07
N VAL A 994 -19.99 -5.46 -33.73
CA VAL A 994 -20.84 -4.48 -32.96
C VAL A 994 -22.36 -4.78 -32.86
N PRO A 995 -23.06 -4.30 -31.82
CA PRO A 995 -23.12 -4.80 -30.45
C PRO A 995 -24.49 -5.48 -30.13
N ASP A 996 -24.67 -6.00 -28.91
CA ASP A 996 -25.87 -5.70 -28.10
C ASP A 996 -25.80 -6.35 -26.71
N THR A 997 -26.16 -5.58 -25.69
CA THR A 997 -26.40 -5.99 -24.31
C THR A 997 -27.93 -6.07 -24.06
N PRO A 998 -28.39 -6.50 -22.89
CA PRO A 998 -28.07 -7.72 -22.14
C PRO A 998 -29.36 -8.56 -21.86
N SER A 999 -29.23 -9.76 -21.29
CA SER A 999 -30.39 -10.46 -20.72
C SER A 999 -30.05 -11.24 -19.45
N ASP A 1000 -30.56 -10.70 -18.33
CA ASP A 1000 -30.99 -11.30 -17.06
C ASP A 1000 -30.67 -12.76 -16.68
N SER A 1001 -30.39 -12.91 -15.38
CA SER A 1001 -30.75 -14.05 -14.51
C SER A 1001 -30.04 -15.40 -14.68
N ASN A 1002 -28.96 -15.62 -13.91
CA ASN A 1002 -29.07 -16.14 -12.53
C ASN A 1002 -27.78 -15.92 -11.75
#